data_AF-A0A5S4F462-F1
#
_entry.id   AF-A0A5S4F462-F1
#
_cell.length_a   1.000
_cell.length_b   1.000
_cell.length_c   1.000
_cell.angle_alpha   90.00
_cell.angle_beta   90.00
_cell.angle_gamma   90.00
#
_symmetry.space_group_name_H-M   'P 1'
#
loop_
_entity.id
_entity.type
_entity.pdbx_description
1 polymer ?
#
loop_
_entity_poly.entity_id
_entity_poly.type
_entity_poly.pdbx_seq_one_letter_code
_entity_poly.pdbx_strand_id
1 'polypeptide(L)'
;MSRRFENAYALLIAVDQNREAAAALPAVAADARALRDVLGHPRRCAYRPGKVRLLTGAESSRQGILAGLDWLAERVAADDDATAIVYFSGHGHEQDGEYFLIPYDLDLKQVGQSAVAATTFATRIAKLAPRRLLVLLDCCHAGGMGVKDTLAATALHSAALPPTLFLPAGKSPATPLAQGEGRAVLSSCRPGQLSYLRADGRMSIFTYHLIEALSGHAPAAGGATEVLVSDLISHLHHRVPESAHADHGAEQTPWPELRGNFPVALLLGGEGLAKGQRPPDPLALPASGAVSHRARLRGGGAIAQGDGATALGKGATLIGGKRRRHGDTETMREAPATVDDAGAARERSSSKKFRALFAERGFAFLDDGAGRDVFRLPGLTGWAGKGLADGSPDAAAQESAPASAAAAGKLGFVLEGPAARGLTLLAEGIALLVFKQFAAGDAAGAIVEGEKLEPLLAGEQTLAISVTPEDGLAIDGPHSGQAQFKDGRLQQAQAFALRALAGSAGEYGVHVEFHHAGARLYEFRLPIIVLPPGKDLPAVVSPTIIDLDGLRAVQDCAEVGKPPLRRLRLKACFENNLLYLDLEDYVDGEFSNSVGGFTSSIDRARLDALRAQLATTLGANLYETSSVWYGFDGSDTTAPACRRALTGVARQFAQAGGVLYRALREDATFCSVLDYIEGRAEPGTRLTIVTRDVSLPWELLYPQRFDADAPDDWPLQPELFWGTRFALETQFLGEGDYASLLKARRQAKATASLNLNPTITVDADQPRKVHDALAAALRAQGPTVEVNADGRNIRDVVVRAKTDATLIYLFCHGSPPPSPAAPRPESLELDNGCSVSVDQIDEQRVYRNAPVIFLNACSAGAFSPLSFTGFLRAFRRKKALGLIAPSFPVPTGFAARFGADVVDACFHSPGRSLAGLLLGFRQQHVRRGNPLPLLYAVQCQLDL
;
A
#
# COMPACT_ATOMS: atom_id res chain seq x y z
N MET A 1 -51.18 6.86 -0.39
CA MET A 1 -50.78 8.07 0.38
C MET A 1 -49.26 8.01 0.47
N SER A 2 -48.55 9.12 0.24
CA SER A 2 -47.10 9.13 0.43
C SER A 2 -46.76 8.94 1.90
N ARG A 3 -45.65 8.24 2.18
CA ARG A 3 -45.10 8.14 3.54
C ARG A 3 -44.43 9.48 3.90
N ARG A 4 -44.17 9.67 5.19
CA ARG A 4 -43.49 10.84 5.74
C ARG A 4 -42.29 10.39 6.56
N PHE A 5 -41.20 11.14 6.50
CA PHE A 5 -40.09 10.93 7.42
C PHE A 5 -40.40 11.72 8.70
N GLU A 6 -40.95 11.02 9.69
CA GLU A 6 -41.52 11.62 10.90
C GLU A 6 -40.46 12.21 11.83
N ASN A 7 -39.39 11.46 12.06
CA ASN A 7 -38.39 11.72 13.09
C ASN A 7 -37.16 12.47 12.52
N ALA A 8 -37.28 13.03 11.32
CA ALA A 8 -36.16 13.65 10.62
C ALA A 8 -36.20 15.19 10.71
N TYR A 9 -35.06 15.77 11.08
CA TYR A 9 -34.82 17.20 11.33
C TYR A 9 -33.63 17.68 10.50
N ALA A 10 -33.63 18.95 10.09
CA ALA A 10 -32.48 19.54 9.42
C ALA A 10 -32.26 21.00 9.81
N LEU A 11 -31.01 21.37 10.05
CA LEU A 11 -30.53 22.74 10.12
C LEU A 11 -29.68 23.00 8.87
N LEU A 12 -30.11 23.94 8.03
CA LEU A 12 -29.41 24.33 6.82
C LEU A 12 -28.91 25.77 7.00
N ILE A 13 -27.60 25.97 6.88
CA ILE A 13 -26.93 27.25 7.08
C ILE A 13 -26.30 27.66 5.75
N ALA A 14 -26.66 28.83 5.24
CA ALA A 14 -26.07 29.41 4.04
C ALA A 14 -25.68 30.86 4.31
N VAL A 15 -24.38 31.17 4.20
CA VAL A 15 -23.84 32.51 4.41
C VAL A 15 -23.81 33.27 3.08
N ASP A 16 -25.01 33.55 2.54
CA ASP A 16 -25.17 34.17 1.21
C ASP A 16 -24.85 35.67 1.17
N GLN A 17 -24.86 36.31 2.34
CA GLN A 17 -24.52 37.71 2.54
C GLN A 17 -23.52 37.83 3.68
N ASN A 18 -22.76 38.93 3.70
CA ASN A 18 -21.86 39.26 4.78
C ASN A 18 -21.87 40.79 4.98
N ARG A 19 -21.50 41.27 6.17
CA ARG A 19 -21.22 42.69 6.42
C ARG A 19 -20.02 43.18 5.61
N GLU A 20 -19.01 42.33 5.46
CA GLU A 20 -17.88 42.56 4.59
C GLU A 20 -18.24 42.14 3.16
N ALA A 21 -18.50 43.11 2.28
CA ALA A 21 -19.07 42.85 0.95
C ALA A 21 -18.21 41.91 0.06
N ALA A 22 -16.91 41.79 0.34
CA ALA A 22 -16.01 40.85 -0.34
C ALA A 22 -16.19 39.37 0.08
N ALA A 23 -16.89 39.10 1.20
CA ALA A 23 -17.13 37.77 1.77
C ALA A 23 -18.59 37.30 1.59
N ALA A 24 -19.36 37.93 0.70
CA ALA A 24 -20.73 37.55 0.37
C ALA A 24 -20.75 36.50 -0.75
N LEU A 25 -21.56 35.44 -0.59
CA LEU A 25 -21.69 34.34 -1.54
C LEU A 25 -23.14 34.15 -2.02
N PRO A 26 -23.72 35.04 -2.85
CA PRO A 26 -25.15 35.02 -3.17
C PRO A 26 -25.70 33.69 -3.73
N ALA A 27 -24.83 32.87 -4.34
CA ALA A 27 -25.19 31.55 -4.84
C ALA A 27 -25.54 30.53 -3.75
N VAL A 28 -24.95 30.57 -2.55
CA VAL A 28 -25.21 29.55 -1.52
C VAL A 28 -26.63 29.62 -0.93
N ALA A 29 -27.32 30.74 -1.14
CA ALA A 29 -28.76 30.84 -0.89
C ALA A 29 -29.56 29.88 -1.79
N ALA A 30 -29.13 29.63 -3.02
CA ALA A 30 -29.80 28.70 -3.92
C ALA A 30 -29.61 27.25 -3.46
N ASP A 31 -28.38 26.86 -3.12
CA ASP A 31 -28.01 25.54 -2.56
C ASP A 31 -28.95 25.14 -1.41
N ALA A 32 -28.99 25.95 -0.35
CA ALA A 32 -29.72 25.62 0.86
C ALA A 32 -31.24 25.75 0.71
N ARG A 33 -31.74 26.58 -0.23
CA ARG A 33 -33.17 26.63 -0.58
C ARG A 33 -33.60 25.40 -1.38
N ALA A 34 -32.81 25.00 -2.37
CA ALA A 34 -33.08 23.78 -3.16
C ALA A 34 -33.06 22.54 -2.25
N LEU A 35 -32.05 22.42 -1.37
CA LEU A 35 -31.95 21.34 -0.40
C LEU A 35 -33.12 21.36 0.61
N ARG A 36 -33.51 22.53 1.14
CA ARG A 36 -34.72 22.68 1.99
C ARG A 36 -35.97 22.14 1.30
N ASP A 37 -36.20 22.53 0.06
CA ASP A 37 -37.43 22.22 -0.65
C ASP A 37 -37.48 20.75 -1.07
N VAL A 38 -36.35 20.16 -1.48
CA VAL A 38 -36.21 18.71 -1.74
C VAL A 38 -36.39 17.88 -0.46
N LEU A 39 -35.84 18.33 0.68
CA LEU A 39 -36.03 17.65 1.97
C LEU A 39 -37.51 17.66 2.39
N GLY A 40 -38.19 18.80 2.31
CA GLY A 40 -39.59 18.96 2.72
C GLY A 40 -40.64 18.36 1.76
N HIS A 41 -40.29 18.12 0.49
CA HIS A 41 -41.28 17.77 -0.53
C HIS A 41 -41.81 16.32 -0.37
N PRO A 42 -43.15 16.10 -0.35
CA PRO A 42 -43.76 14.79 -0.07
C PRO A 42 -43.55 13.71 -1.15
N ARG A 43 -42.99 14.06 -2.32
CA ARG A 43 -42.55 13.14 -3.39
C ARG A 43 -41.03 13.26 -3.68
N ARG A 44 -40.28 13.64 -2.65
CA ARG A 44 -38.81 13.57 -2.53
C ARG A 44 -38.53 13.01 -1.13
N CYS A 45 -37.73 13.66 -0.29
CA CYS A 45 -37.33 13.11 1.02
C CYS A 45 -38.46 13.08 2.07
N ALA A 46 -39.54 13.83 1.85
CA ALA A 46 -40.79 13.80 2.61
C ALA A 46 -40.69 14.09 4.12
N TYR A 47 -39.75 14.93 4.54
CA TYR A 47 -39.70 15.50 5.90
C TYR A 47 -41.02 16.24 6.22
N ARG A 48 -41.37 16.39 7.50
CA ARG A 48 -42.55 17.19 7.89
C ARG A 48 -42.28 18.70 7.85
N PRO A 49 -43.29 19.53 7.51
CA PRO A 49 -43.21 20.98 7.66
C PRO A 49 -42.77 21.38 9.08
N GLY A 50 -41.88 22.37 9.19
CA GLY A 50 -41.34 22.84 10.48
C GLY A 50 -40.23 21.97 11.09
N LYS A 51 -39.85 20.84 10.47
CA LYS A 51 -38.68 20.05 10.87
C LYS A 51 -37.37 20.49 10.19
N VAL A 52 -37.46 21.22 9.08
CA VAL A 52 -36.31 21.81 8.36
C VAL A 52 -36.25 23.31 8.67
N ARG A 53 -35.13 23.78 9.21
CA ARG A 53 -34.84 25.20 9.46
C ARG A 53 -33.71 25.66 8.54
N LEU A 54 -33.94 26.78 7.86
CA LEU A 54 -32.96 27.46 7.00
C LEU A 54 -32.49 28.74 7.72
N LEU A 55 -31.21 29.05 7.66
CA LEU A 55 -30.61 30.34 8.04
C LEU A 55 -29.93 30.94 6.82
N THR A 56 -30.31 32.17 6.46
CA THR A 56 -29.72 32.95 5.35
C THR A 56 -29.64 34.44 5.71
N GLY A 57 -28.79 35.21 5.03
CA GLY A 57 -28.58 36.63 5.29
C GLY A 57 -28.18 36.89 6.74
N ALA A 58 -28.78 37.90 7.36
CA ALA A 58 -28.52 38.25 8.77
C ALA A 58 -28.84 37.13 9.78
N GLU A 59 -29.65 36.13 9.42
CA GLU A 59 -29.92 34.95 10.27
C GLU A 59 -28.73 33.97 10.31
N SER A 60 -27.80 34.07 9.35
CA SER A 60 -26.53 33.31 9.34
C SER A 60 -25.40 34.00 10.13
N SER A 61 -25.77 34.88 11.05
CA SER A 61 -24.88 35.50 12.04
C SER A 61 -24.32 34.49 13.04
N ARG A 62 -23.24 34.84 13.73
CA ARG A 62 -22.57 34.03 14.75
C ARG A 62 -23.56 33.56 15.82
N GLN A 63 -24.43 34.46 16.28
CA GLN A 63 -25.51 34.15 17.21
C GLN A 63 -26.59 33.27 16.57
N GLY A 64 -26.98 33.56 15.32
CA GLY A 64 -27.99 32.79 14.59
C GLY A 64 -27.58 31.33 14.36
N ILE A 65 -26.33 31.08 13.96
CA ILE A 65 -25.75 29.74 13.80
C ILE A 65 -25.79 28.96 15.11
N LEU A 66 -25.31 29.55 16.21
CA LEU A 66 -25.29 28.90 17.52
C LEU A 66 -26.71 28.62 18.05
N ALA A 67 -27.64 29.56 17.87
CA ALA A 67 -29.06 29.39 18.22
C ALA A 67 -29.79 28.39 17.30
N GLY A 68 -29.32 28.20 16.07
CA GLY A 68 -29.78 27.16 15.16
C GLY A 68 -29.36 25.77 15.62
N LEU A 69 -28.11 25.62 16.08
CA LEU A 69 -27.58 24.38 16.63
C LEU A 69 -28.25 24.02 17.96
N ASP A 70 -28.47 25.00 18.83
CA ASP A 70 -29.18 24.79 20.10
C ASP A 70 -30.66 24.44 19.87
N TRP A 71 -31.33 25.06 18.89
CA TRP A 71 -32.65 24.64 18.43
C TRP A 71 -32.66 23.19 17.93
N LEU A 72 -31.65 22.77 17.16
CA LEU A 72 -31.58 21.39 16.68
C LEU A 72 -31.37 20.41 17.86
N ALA A 73 -30.58 20.80 18.87
CA ALA A 73 -30.41 20.03 20.09
C ALA A 73 -31.73 19.85 20.86
N GLU A 74 -32.53 20.92 21.05
CA GLU A 74 -33.86 20.84 21.66
C GLU A 74 -34.79 19.87 20.91
N ARG A 75 -34.79 19.92 19.57
CA ARG A 75 -35.68 19.10 18.74
C ARG A 75 -35.29 17.62 18.76
N VAL A 76 -33.99 17.34 18.74
CA VAL A 76 -33.42 16.00 18.83
C VAL A 76 -33.61 15.40 20.23
N ALA A 77 -33.43 16.18 21.29
CA ALA A 77 -33.60 15.72 22.67
C ALA A 77 -35.07 15.38 23.05
N ALA A 78 -36.03 15.71 22.19
CA ALA A 78 -37.44 15.38 22.33
C ALA A 78 -37.89 14.19 21.44
N ASP A 79 -36.96 13.49 20.79
CA ASP A 79 -37.25 12.44 19.79
C ASP A 79 -36.16 11.34 19.82
N ASP A 80 -36.40 10.26 20.57
CA ASP A 80 -35.45 9.16 20.77
C ASP A 80 -35.05 8.42 19.48
N ASP A 81 -35.77 8.63 18.37
CA ASP A 81 -35.46 8.08 17.05
C ASP A 81 -35.08 9.18 16.03
N ALA A 82 -34.57 10.32 16.51
CA ALA A 82 -34.21 11.43 15.65
C ALA A 82 -33.16 11.08 14.57
N THR A 83 -33.44 11.50 13.33
CA THR A 83 -32.42 11.79 12.31
C THR A 83 -32.18 13.29 12.27
N ALA A 84 -30.93 13.73 12.43
CA ALA A 84 -30.53 15.11 12.30
C ALA A 84 -29.60 15.31 11.10
N ILE A 85 -29.88 16.30 10.25
CA ILE A 85 -28.94 16.84 9.27
C ILE A 85 -28.46 18.22 9.73
N VAL A 86 -27.16 18.47 9.67
CA VAL A 86 -26.59 19.83 9.70
C VAL A 86 -25.88 20.07 8.38
N TYR A 87 -26.32 21.06 7.63
CA TYR A 87 -25.66 21.52 6.41
C TYR A 87 -25.12 22.93 6.64
N PHE A 88 -23.87 23.17 6.27
CA PHE A 88 -23.29 24.50 6.17
C PHE A 88 -22.73 24.72 4.77
N SER A 89 -23.01 25.89 4.17
CA SER A 89 -22.31 26.42 3.02
C SER A 89 -21.96 27.90 3.21
N GLY A 90 -20.72 28.25 2.87
CA GLY A 90 -20.13 29.55 3.17
C GLY A 90 -18.60 29.50 3.18
N HIS A 91 -17.95 30.57 3.63
CA HIS A 91 -16.49 30.61 3.76
C HIS A 91 -15.99 29.89 5.03
N GLY A 92 -14.93 29.11 4.87
CA GLY A 92 -13.99 28.78 5.94
C GLY A 92 -12.80 29.75 5.95
N HIS A 93 -12.12 29.83 7.08
CA HIS A 93 -10.84 30.52 7.24
C HIS A 93 -9.95 29.73 8.20
N GLU A 94 -8.63 29.87 8.06
CA GLU A 94 -7.63 29.31 8.96
C GLU A 94 -6.71 30.43 9.41
N GLN A 95 -6.45 30.51 10.72
CA GLN A 95 -5.57 31.49 11.32
C GLN A 95 -4.80 30.84 12.47
N ASP A 96 -3.47 30.93 12.44
CA ASP A 96 -2.55 30.44 13.48
C ASP A 96 -2.74 28.94 13.84
N GLY A 97 -3.25 28.14 12.90
CA GLY A 97 -3.57 26.71 13.09
C GLY A 97 -4.97 26.42 13.63
N GLU A 98 -5.77 27.44 13.98
CA GLU A 98 -7.19 27.28 14.28
C GLU A 98 -8.05 27.55 13.03
N TYR A 99 -9.13 26.76 12.88
CA TYR A 99 -10.08 26.89 11.80
C TYR A 99 -11.38 27.57 12.24
N PHE A 100 -11.99 28.34 11.35
CA PHE A 100 -13.18 29.15 11.62
C PHE A 100 -14.21 29.02 10.49
N LEU A 101 -15.48 28.89 10.86
CA LEU A 101 -16.62 29.17 9.98
C LEU A 101 -16.89 30.69 10.01
N ILE A 102 -17.03 31.31 8.84
CA ILE A 102 -17.30 32.73 8.69
C ILE A 102 -18.81 33.00 8.68
N PRO A 103 -19.37 33.73 9.66
CA PRO A 103 -20.78 34.12 9.68
C PRO A 103 -21.02 35.46 8.96
N TYR A 104 -22.30 35.80 8.77
CA TYR A 104 -22.73 37.08 8.21
C TYR A 104 -22.14 38.32 8.89
N ASP A 105 -21.94 38.28 10.21
CA ASP A 105 -21.53 39.40 11.06
C ASP A 105 -20.05 39.37 11.49
N LEU A 106 -19.18 38.80 10.64
CA LEU A 106 -17.73 38.88 10.78
C LEU A 106 -17.24 40.33 11.00
N ASP A 107 -16.27 40.50 11.90
CA ASP A 107 -15.41 41.69 12.01
C ASP A 107 -13.97 41.26 11.71
N LEU A 108 -13.41 41.71 10.59
CA LEU A 108 -12.04 41.40 10.16
C LEU A 108 -10.97 41.88 11.15
N LYS A 109 -11.30 42.80 12.07
CA LYS A 109 -10.39 43.25 13.13
C LYS A 109 -10.44 42.37 14.37
N GLN A 110 -11.44 41.48 14.47
CA GLN A 110 -11.72 40.63 15.63
C GLN A 110 -12.22 39.25 15.19
N VAL A 111 -11.54 38.61 14.23
CA VAL A 111 -11.92 37.32 13.64
C VAL A 111 -12.18 36.26 14.71
N GLY A 112 -11.24 36.04 15.64
CA GLY A 112 -11.39 35.06 16.73
C GLY A 112 -12.56 35.30 17.70
N GLN A 113 -13.16 36.50 17.72
CA GLN A 113 -14.36 36.78 18.52
C GLN A 113 -15.65 36.75 17.69
N SER A 114 -15.60 37.22 16.43
CA SER A 114 -16.76 37.39 15.54
C SER A 114 -17.06 36.15 14.69
N ALA A 115 -16.06 35.32 14.37
CA ALA A 115 -16.24 34.05 13.68
C ALA A 115 -16.72 32.93 14.63
N VAL A 116 -17.07 31.77 14.05
CA VAL A 116 -17.38 30.55 14.80
C VAL A 116 -16.21 29.58 14.66
N ALA A 117 -15.36 29.48 15.68
CA ALA A 117 -14.27 28.51 15.73
C ALA A 117 -14.78 27.08 15.52
N ALA A 118 -14.05 26.28 14.74
CA ALA A 118 -14.41 24.89 14.40
C ALA A 118 -14.55 24.02 15.66
N THR A 119 -13.73 24.27 16.68
CA THR A 119 -13.83 23.67 18.03
C THR A 119 -15.16 23.99 18.73
N THR A 120 -15.64 25.22 18.60
CA THR A 120 -16.94 25.67 19.16
C THR A 120 -18.11 25.07 18.39
N PHE A 121 -18.03 25.03 17.05
CA PHE A 121 -19.02 24.37 16.21
C PHE A 121 -19.11 22.87 16.55
N ALA A 122 -17.98 22.17 16.58
CA ALA A 122 -17.92 20.76 16.93
C ALA A 122 -18.42 20.48 18.35
N THR A 123 -18.12 21.34 19.32
CA THR A 123 -18.64 21.22 20.70
C THR A 123 -20.18 21.35 20.75
N ARG A 124 -20.81 22.08 19.83
CA ARG A 124 -22.27 22.14 19.70
C ARG A 124 -22.83 20.92 18.98
N ILE A 125 -22.21 20.48 17.89
CA ILE A 125 -22.60 19.26 17.16
C ILE A 125 -22.47 18.01 18.06
N ALA A 126 -21.43 17.91 18.90
CA ALA A 126 -21.25 16.81 19.84
C ALA A 126 -22.36 16.73 20.91
N LYS A 127 -23.01 17.86 21.23
CA LYS A 127 -24.19 17.91 22.12
C LYS A 127 -25.49 17.46 21.43
N LEU A 128 -25.53 17.41 20.10
CA LEU A 128 -26.62 16.74 19.39
C LEU A 128 -26.51 15.25 19.73
N ALA A 129 -27.55 14.69 20.33
CA ALA A 129 -27.62 13.27 20.70
C ALA A 129 -28.68 12.47 19.90
N PRO A 130 -28.79 12.64 18.56
CA PRO A 130 -29.76 11.89 17.78
C PRO A 130 -29.30 10.44 17.61
N ARG A 131 -30.24 9.57 17.26
CA ARG A 131 -29.97 8.19 16.84
C ARG A 131 -29.19 8.13 15.51
N ARG A 132 -29.37 9.16 14.66
CA ARG A 132 -28.75 9.32 13.34
C ARG A 132 -28.32 10.78 13.12
N LEU A 133 -27.05 11.04 12.80
CA LEU A 133 -26.51 12.39 12.54
C LEU A 133 -25.71 12.45 11.23
N LEU A 134 -26.10 13.33 10.31
CA LEU A 134 -25.34 13.65 9.11
C LEU A 134 -24.91 15.14 9.14
N VAL A 135 -23.61 15.40 9.03
CA VAL A 135 -23.05 16.75 8.87
C VAL A 135 -22.52 16.90 7.44
N LEU A 136 -22.83 18.02 6.80
CA LEU A 136 -22.46 18.35 5.43
C LEU A 136 -21.77 19.73 5.43
N LEU A 137 -20.55 19.78 4.90
CA LEU A 137 -19.70 20.97 4.91
C LEU A 137 -19.31 21.36 3.47
N ASP A 138 -20.07 22.28 2.88
CA ASP A 138 -19.77 22.84 1.57
C ASP A 138 -18.99 24.16 1.70
N CYS A 139 -17.76 24.06 2.18
CA CYS A 139 -17.05 25.15 2.83
C CYS A 139 -15.89 25.76 2.03
N CYS A 140 -15.97 25.89 0.68
CA CYS A 140 -14.85 26.51 -0.08
C CYS A 140 -15.18 27.16 -1.44
N HIS A 141 -16.15 28.07 -1.49
CA HIS A 141 -16.36 28.88 -2.70
C HIS A 141 -15.24 29.90 -2.93
N ALA A 142 -14.39 29.63 -3.92
CA ALA A 142 -13.40 30.57 -4.46
C ALA A 142 -13.15 30.39 -5.98
N GLY A 143 -13.29 29.17 -6.51
CA GLY A 143 -13.17 28.91 -7.95
C GLY A 143 -14.35 29.46 -8.76
N GLY A 144 -14.15 30.60 -9.42
CA GLY A 144 -15.08 31.16 -10.43
C GLY A 144 -15.56 32.60 -10.18
N MET A 145 -15.33 33.18 -9.00
CA MET A 145 -15.60 34.61 -8.75
C MET A 145 -14.29 35.35 -8.50
N GLY A 146 -14.02 36.41 -9.28
CA GLY A 146 -12.75 37.14 -9.29
C GLY A 146 -12.50 38.06 -8.09
N VAL A 147 -12.59 37.52 -6.87
CA VAL A 147 -12.32 38.24 -5.61
C VAL A 147 -10.82 38.27 -5.34
N LYS A 148 -10.27 39.44 -4.97
CA LYS A 148 -8.84 39.63 -4.68
C LYS A 148 -8.52 39.66 -3.18
N ASP A 149 -7.54 38.84 -2.81
CA ASP A 149 -6.46 39.12 -1.86
C ASP A 149 -6.77 39.58 -0.41
N THR A 150 -8.03 39.64 0.04
CA THR A 150 -8.39 40.12 1.40
C THR A 150 -8.89 39.05 2.37
N LEU A 151 -9.34 37.91 1.88
CA LEU A 151 -9.55 36.69 2.67
C LEU A 151 -9.05 35.49 1.86
N ALA A 152 -7.98 34.84 2.32
CA ALA A 152 -7.58 33.55 1.78
C ALA A 152 -8.66 32.52 2.15
N ALA A 153 -9.37 32.01 1.15
CA ALA A 153 -10.46 31.07 1.32
C ALA A 153 -9.92 29.66 1.62
N THR A 154 -9.70 29.38 2.91
CA THR A 154 -9.28 28.04 3.36
C THR A 154 -10.50 27.15 3.56
N ALA A 155 -10.56 26.04 2.83
CA ALA A 155 -11.63 25.05 2.97
C ALA A 155 -11.74 24.52 4.40
N LEU A 156 -12.98 24.38 4.92
CA LEU A 156 -13.21 23.64 6.17
C LEU A 156 -13.49 22.17 5.88
N HIS A 157 -12.60 21.31 6.38
CA HIS A 157 -12.65 19.86 6.22
C HIS A 157 -13.10 19.19 7.53
N SER A 158 -13.54 17.93 7.47
CA SER A 158 -13.74 17.09 8.66
C SER A 158 -12.50 17.03 9.56
N ALA A 159 -11.30 16.96 8.97
CA ALA A 159 -10.01 16.99 9.67
C ALA A 159 -9.73 18.29 10.46
N ALA A 160 -10.50 19.37 10.24
CA ALA A 160 -10.46 20.59 11.04
C ALA A 160 -11.38 20.55 12.27
N LEU A 161 -12.10 19.44 12.48
CA LEU A 161 -13.02 19.23 13.60
C LEU A 161 -12.47 18.15 14.55
N PRO A 162 -12.58 18.33 15.88
CA PRO A 162 -12.07 17.35 16.83
C PRO A 162 -12.80 15.98 16.71
N PRO A 163 -12.08 14.84 16.85
CA PRO A 163 -12.66 13.49 16.77
C PRO A 163 -13.81 13.19 17.74
N THR A 164 -14.01 14.03 18.77
CA THR A 164 -15.11 13.93 19.73
C THR A 164 -16.50 14.05 19.09
N LEU A 165 -16.62 14.60 17.87
CA LEU A 165 -17.84 14.56 17.06
C LEU A 165 -18.42 13.16 16.87
N PHE A 166 -17.54 12.17 16.72
CA PHE A 166 -17.88 10.79 16.40
C PHE A 166 -18.15 9.93 17.64
N LEU A 167 -18.11 10.52 18.84
CA LEU A 167 -18.47 9.87 20.09
C LEU A 167 -19.95 10.14 20.43
N PRO A 168 -20.72 9.14 20.90
CA PRO A 168 -22.08 9.37 21.38
C PRO A 168 -22.05 10.04 22.77
N ALA A 169 -22.90 11.05 22.96
CA ALA A 169 -23.04 11.71 24.26
C ALA A 169 -23.82 10.84 25.26
N GLY A 170 -23.18 10.43 26.35
CA GLY A 170 -23.85 10.00 27.58
C GLY A 170 -24.31 8.54 27.70
N LYS A 171 -24.03 7.65 26.73
CA LYS A 171 -24.23 6.19 26.85
C LYS A 171 -23.00 5.44 26.34
N SER A 172 -22.80 4.20 26.83
CA SER A 172 -21.56 3.43 26.64
C SER A 172 -21.19 3.23 25.15
N PRO A 173 -19.89 3.35 24.76
CA PRO A 173 -19.45 3.11 23.38
C PRO A 173 -19.68 1.67 22.89
N ALA A 174 -19.92 0.72 23.80
CA ALA A 174 -20.11 -0.71 23.49
C ALA A 174 -21.56 -1.06 23.10
N THR A 175 -22.19 -0.24 22.24
CA THR A 175 -23.46 -0.59 21.58
C THR A 175 -23.14 -0.89 20.11
N PRO A 176 -23.47 -2.08 19.58
CA PRO A 176 -23.06 -2.45 18.22
C PRO A 176 -23.70 -1.55 17.16
N LEU A 177 -23.08 -1.51 15.98
CA LEU A 177 -23.57 -0.80 14.79
C LEU A 177 -24.93 -1.35 14.32
N ALA A 178 -26.01 -0.84 14.92
CA ALA A 178 -27.36 -1.13 14.52
C ALA A 178 -27.63 -0.57 13.11
N GLN A 179 -28.23 -1.39 12.25
CA GLN A 179 -28.70 -0.94 10.94
C GLN A 179 -29.76 0.16 11.15
N GLY A 180 -29.54 1.34 10.57
CA GLY A 180 -30.41 2.50 10.81
C GLY A 180 -29.98 3.39 11.97
N GLU A 181 -28.74 3.31 12.46
CA GLU A 181 -28.15 4.24 13.44
C GLU A 181 -26.76 4.73 12.99
N GLY A 182 -26.31 5.89 13.48
CA GLY A 182 -24.92 6.32 13.23
C GLY A 182 -24.63 7.82 13.22
N ARG A 183 -23.38 8.16 12.86
CA ARG A 183 -22.88 9.52 12.65
C ARG A 183 -22.05 9.60 11.36
N ALA A 184 -22.17 10.70 10.63
CA ALA A 184 -21.49 10.95 9.36
C ALA A 184 -21.07 12.42 9.23
N VAL A 185 -19.91 12.68 8.62
CA VAL A 185 -19.45 14.01 8.22
C VAL A 185 -18.94 13.94 6.78
N LEU A 186 -19.46 14.76 5.88
CA LEU A 186 -19.01 14.85 4.49
C LEU A 186 -18.58 16.30 4.19
N SER A 187 -17.32 16.49 3.79
CA SER A 187 -16.82 17.75 3.23
C SER A 187 -16.85 17.74 1.70
N SER A 188 -17.10 18.90 1.08
CA SER A 188 -17.25 18.99 -0.38
C SER A 188 -15.97 18.88 -1.20
N CYS A 189 -14.81 18.96 -0.57
CA CYS A 189 -13.48 18.86 -1.19
C CYS A 189 -12.45 18.26 -0.20
N ARG A 190 -11.27 17.85 -0.70
CA ARG A 190 -10.12 17.41 0.12
C ARG A 190 -9.25 18.59 0.58
N PRO A 191 -8.45 18.42 1.65
CA PRO A 191 -7.40 19.38 2.05
C PRO A 191 -6.53 19.88 0.88
N GLY A 192 -6.73 21.14 0.51
CA GLY A 192 -6.00 21.82 -0.58
C GLY A 192 -6.77 21.96 -1.90
N GLN A 193 -7.97 21.40 -2.02
CA GLN A 193 -8.90 21.62 -3.12
C GLN A 193 -9.94 22.71 -2.77
N LEU A 194 -10.72 23.15 -3.77
CA LEU A 194 -11.80 24.14 -3.61
C LEU A 194 -13.18 23.50 -3.86
N SER A 195 -14.26 24.21 -3.51
CA SER A 195 -15.63 23.87 -3.92
C SER A 195 -16.12 24.81 -5.00
N TYR A 196 -16.55 24.26 -6.13
CA TYR A 196 -16.87 25.01 -7.33
C TYR A 196 -18.39 25.23 -7.46
N LEU A 197 -18.76 26.38 -8.03
CA LEU A 197 -20.10 26.54 -8.61
C LEU A 197 -20.18 25.71 -9.89
N ARG A 198 -21.38 25.26 -10.28
CA ARG A 198 -21.62 24.78 -11.64
C ARG A 198 -21.30 25.87 -12.67
N ALA A 199 -21.01 25.49 -13.91
CA ALA A 199 -20.77 26.42 -15.02
C ALA A 199 -21.96 27.36 -15.31
N ASP A 200 -23.18 27.03 -14.87
CA ASP A 200 -24.35 27.90 -14.94
C ASP A 200 -24.42 28.98 -13.84
N GLY A 201 -23.53 28.91 -12.83
CA GLY A 201 -23.43 29.84 -11.70
C GLY A 201 -24.58 29.75 -10.68
N ARG A 202 -25.47 28.75 -10.77
CA ARG A 202 -26.74 28.71 -10.02
C ARG A 202 -26.68 27.97 -8.69
N MET A 203 -25.68 27.12 -8.49
CA MET A 203 -25.56 26.21 -7.33
C MET A 203 -24.13 25.66 -7.25
N SER A 204 -23.69 25.20 -6.08
CA SER A 204 -22.46 24.42 -5.96
C SER A 204 -22.57 23.06 -6.68
N ILE A 205 -21.45 22.54 -7.16
CA ILE A 205 -21.37 21.21 -7.79
C ILE A 205 -21.72 20.13 -6.75
N PHE A 206 -21.16 20.25 -5.53
CA PHE A 206 -21.43 19.32 -4.43
C PHE A 206 -22.92 19.24 -4.07
N THR A 207 -23.59 20.38 -3.87
CA THR A 207 -25.00 20.40 -3.47
C THR A 207 -25.93 19.98 -4.60
N TYR A 208 -25.57 20.25 -5.86
CA TYR A 208 -26.29 19.69 -7.00
C TYR A 208 -26.27 18.15 -6.99
N HIS A 209 -25.10 17.53 -6.84
CA HIS A 209 -25.00 16.06 -6.82
C HIS A 209 -25.56 15.43 -5.52
N LEU A 210 -25.54 16.14 -4.40
CA LEU A 210 -26.26 15.76 -3.18
C LEU A 210 -27.78 15.69 -3.43
N ILE A 211 -28.35 16.68 -4.11
CA ILE A 211 -29.77 16.73 -4.46
C ILE A 211 -30.12 15.71 -5.56
N GLU A 212 -29.19 15.44 -6.49
CA GLU A 212 -29.27 14.38 -7.51
C GLU A 212 -29.36 13.00 -6.82
N ALA A 213 -28.50 12.72 -5.85
CA ALA A 213 -28.51 11.50 -5.03
C ALA A 213 -29.81 11.35 -4.22
N LEU A 214 -30.21 12.39 -3.48
CA LEU A 214 -31.47 12.45 -2.70
C LEU A 214 -32.72 12.29 -3.57
N SER A 215 -32.63 12.57 -4.88
CA SER A 215 -33.71 12.38 -5.85
C SER A 215 -33.71 10.98 -6.50
N GLY A 216 -32.76 10.10 -6.16
CA GLY A 216 -32.73 8.70 -6.61
C GLY A 216 -31.79 8.39 -7.78
N HIS A 217 -30.82 9.26 -8.09
CA HIS A 217 -29.80 8.95 -9.10
C HIS A 217 -28.64 8.11 -8.55
N ALA A 218 -28.51 8.02 -7.22
CA ALA A 218 -27.53 7.17 -6.56
C ALA A 218 -27.76 5.67 -6.87
N PRO A 219 -26.72 4.83 -6.99
CA PRO A 219 -26.86 3.39 -7.25
C PRO A 219 -27.48 2.59 -6.07
N ALA A 220 -28.79 2.76 -5.85
CA ALA A 220 -29.51 2.08 -4.79
C ALA A 220 -29.82 0.60 -5.13
N ALA A 221 -29.93 -0.24 -4.09
CA ALA A 221 -30.38 -1.62 -4.24
C ALA A 221 -31.80 -1.68 -4.83
N GLY A 222 -32.05 -2.67 -5.69
CA GLY A 222 -33.32 -2.78 -6.44
C GLY A 222 -34.54 -2.89 -5.53
N GLY A 223 -35.36 -1.83 -5.49
CA GLY A 223 -36.54 -1.74 -4.62
C GLY A 223 -36.36 -0.92 -3.34
N ALA A 224 -35.23 -0.21 -3.18
CA ALA A 224 -35.03 0.73 -2.07
C ALA A 224 -36.15 1.80 -1.98
N THR A 225 -36.59 2.09 -0.76
CA THR A 225 -37.62 3.12 -0.45
C THR A 225 -37.08 4.26 0.41
N GLU A 226 -35.76 4.25 0.67
CA GLU A 226 -35.01 5.18 1.51
C GLU A 226 -33.70 5.52 0.80
N VAL A 227 -33.07 6.64 1.19
CA VAL A 227 -31.72 7.01 0.76
C VAL A 227 -30.81 6.95 1.98
N LEU A 228 -29.79 6.10 1.90
CA LEU A 228 -28.81 5.87 2.95
C LEU A 228 -27.60 6.81 2.79
N VAL A 229 -26.81 6.97 3.86
CA VAL A 229 -25.56 7.75 3.79
C VAL A 229 -24.55 7.12 2.80
N SER A 230 -24.51 5.79 2.69
CA SER A 230 -23.72 5.10 1.64
C SER A 230 -24.03 5.60 0.23
N ASP A 231 -25.30 5.88 -0.04
CA ASP A 231 -25.79 6.18 -1.37
C ASP A 231 -25.40 7.61 -1.75
N LEU A 232 -25.46 8.52 -0.77
CA LEU A 232 -24.94 9.89 -0.90
C LEU A 232 -23.42 9.88 -1.13
N ILE A 233 -22.66 9.16 -0.30
CA ILE A 233 -21.19 9.09 -0.42
C ILE A 233 -20.79 8.53 -1.79
N SER A 234 -21.37 7.40 -2.19
CA SER A 234 -21.08 6.75 -3.46
C SER A 234 -21.38 7.68 -4.65
N HIS A 235 -22.54 8.33 -4.66
CA HIS A 235 -22.92 9.22 -5.76
C HIS A 235 -22.04 10.48 -5.82
N LEU A 236 -21.79 11.12 -4.68
CA LEU A 236 -20.95 12.32 -4.59
C LEU A 236 -19.50 12.04 -5.01
N HIS A 237 -18.92 10.91 -4.58
CA HIS A 237 -17.53 10.55 -4.88
C HIS A 237 -17.28 10.35 -6.38
N HIS A 238 -18.26 9.88 -7.15
CA HIS A 238 -18.14 9.75 -8.60
C HIS A 238 -18.44 11.07 -9.33
N ARG A 239 -19.56 11.72 -8.99
CA ARG A 239 -20.11 12.79 -9.84
C ARG A 239 -19.49 14.17 -9.62
N VAL A 240 -19.05 14.48 -8.39
CA VAL A 240 -18.44 15.78 -8.07
C VAL A 240 -17.08 15.97 -8.78
N PRO A 241 -16.15 14.99 -8.80
CA PRO A 241 -14.92 15.11 -9.59
C PRO A 241 -15.18 15.25 -11.10
N GLU A 242 -16.11 14.46 -11.65
CA GLU A 242 -16.50 14.52 -13.06
C GLU A 242 -16.97 15.92 -13.47
N SER A 243 -17.90 16.50 -12.71
CA SER A 243 -18.42 17.84 -13.01
C SER A 243 -17.45 18.97 -12.69
N ALA A 244 -16.60 18.88 -11.66
CA ALA A 244 -15.57 19.89 -11.41
C ALA A 244 -14.49 19.92 -12.50
N HIS A 245 -14.12 18.75 -13.03
CA HIS A 245 -13.23 18.66 -14.18
C HIS A 245 -13.91 19.16 -15.47
N ALA A 246 -15.18 18.83 -15.71
CA ALA A 246 -15.91 19.28 -16.90
C ALA A 246 -16.22 20.79 -16.91
N ASP A 247 -16.61 21.37 -15.78
CA ASP A 247 -17.04 22.77 -15.69
C ASP A 247 -15.85 23.74 -15.52
N HIS A 248 -14.74 23.32 -14.88
CA HIS A 248 -13.60 24.20 -14.53
C HIS A 248 -12.21 23.65 -14.88
N GLY A 249 -12.10 22.41 -15.35
CA GLY A 249 -10.79 21.76 -15.52
C GLY A 249 -10.06 21.47 -14.20
N ALA A 250 -10.77 21.47 -13.07
CA ALA A 250 -10.20 21.49 -11.73
C ALA A 250 -10.53 20.23 -10.91
N GLU A 251 -9.81 20.01 -9.82
CA GLU A 251 -10.09 18.93 -8.87
C GLU A 251 -11.06 19.37 -7.77
N GLN A 252 -12.13 18.60 -7.59
CA GLN A 252 -12.95 18.60 -6.38
C GLN A 252 -13.31 17.17 -6.01
N THR A 253 -12.77 16.65 -4.90
CA THR A 253 -13.03 15.30 -4.42
C THR A 253 -13.71 15.36 -3.05
N PRO A 254 -14.98 14.97 -2.90
CA PRO A 254 -15.65 14.91 -1.60
C PRO A 254 -14.90 14.01 -0.61
N TRP A 255 -14.91 14.40 0.66
CA TRP A 255 -14.20 13.71 1.74
C TRP A 255 -15.17 13.25 2.85
N PRO A 256 -15.48 11.94 2.93
CA PRO A 256 -16.43 11.38 3.88
C PRO A 256 -15.78 10.72 5.10
N GLU A 257 -16.39 10.87 6.28
CA GLU A 257 -16.07 10.13 7.50
C GLU A 257 -17.37 9.58 8.13
N LEU A 258 -17.40 8.28 8.45
CA LEU A 258 -18.63 7.54 8.74
C LEU A 258 -18.50 6.57 9.93
N ARG A 259 -19.54 6.53 10.77
CA ARG A 259 -19.77 5.48 11.78
C ARG A 259 -21.24 5.03 11.72
N GLY A 260 -21.50 3.91 11.05
CA GLY A 260 -22.84 3.36 10.83
C GLY A 260 -23.51 3.87 9.55
N ASN A 261 -24.41 3.07 8.97
CA ASN A 261 -25.14 3.42 7.76
C ASN A 261 -26.66 3.42 8.03
N PHE A 262 -27.32 4.49 7.64
CA PHE A 262 -28.66 4.83 8.11
C PHE A 262 -29.43 5.72 7.11
N PRO A 263 -30.78 5.70 7.14
CA PRO A 263 -31.59 6.51 6.25
C PRO A 263 -31.56 7.99 6.63
N VAL A 264 -31.35 8.83 5.62
CA VAL A 264 -31.34 10.30 5.71
C VAL A 264 -32.43 10.96 4.87
N ALA A 265 -33.10 10.19 4.00
CA ALA A 265 -34.35 10.57 3.33
C ALA A 265 -35.21 9.34 3.02
N LEU A 266 -36.53 9.55 2.83
CA LEU A 266 -37.36 8.59 2.08
C LEU A 266 -37.12 8.78 0.58
N LEU A 267 -36.96 7.70 -0.18
CA LEU A 267 -36.82 7.79 -1.64
C LEU A 267 -38.21 7.98 -2.26
N LEU A 268 -38.40 9.12 -2.93
CA LEU A 268 -39.64 9.54 -3.61
C LEU A 268 -40.90 9.42 -2.73
N GLY A 269 -40.82 9.84 -1.46
CA GLY A 269 -41.94 9.76 -0.51
C GLY A 269 -42.20 8.35 0.03
N GLY A 270 -41.20 7.46 -0.06
CA GLY A 270 -41.28 6.06 0.35
C GLY A 270 -41.91 5.15 -0.71
N GLU A 271 -42.08 5.64 -1.94
CA GLU A 271 -42.53 4.86 -3.09
C GLU A 271 -41.36 4.14 -3.81
N GLY A 272 -40.12 4.61 -3.62
CA GLY A 272 -38.93 4.06 -4.27
C GLY A 272 -38.86 4.33 -5.77
N LEU A 273 -37.93 3.68 -6.47
CA LEU A 273 -37.84 3.70 -7.94
C LEU A 273 -38.22 2.33 -8.52
N ALA A 274 -39.16 2.32 -9.46
CA ALA A 274 -39.53 1.10 -10.17
C ALA A 274 -38.44 0.68 -11.17
N LYS A 275 -38.30 -0.63 -11.42
CA LYS A 275 -37.27 -1.17 -12.33
C LYS A 275 -37.42 -0.58 -13.75
N GLY A 276 -36.41 0.18 -14.19
CA GLY A 276 -36.40 0.85 -15.50
C GLY A 276 -37.05 2.25 -15.52
N GLN A 277 -37.58 2.72 -14.40
CA GLN A 277 -38.02 4.11 -14.25
C GLN A 277 -36.81 5.04 -14.19
N ARG A 278 -36.78 6.09 -15.02
CA ARG A 278 -35.78 7.15 -14.88
C ARG A 278 -36.07 7.96 -13.60
N PRO A 279 -35.05 8.32 -12.80
CA PRO A 279 -35.21 9.26 -11.70
C PRO A 279 -35.83 10.58 -12.18
N PRO A 280 -36.59 11.28 -11.33
CA PRO A 280 -37.11 12.60 -11.66
C PRO A 280 -35.98 13.64 -11.62
N ASP A 281 -36.13 14.72 -12.41
CA ASP A 281 -35.25 15.89 -12.38
C ASP A 281 -34.96 16.33 -10.91
N PRO A 282 -33.69 16.51 -10.51
CA PRO A 282 -33.33 16.84 -9.13
C PRO A 282 -33.96 18.14 -8.62
N LEU A 283 -34.18 19.12 -9.52
CA LEU A 283 -34.56 20.50 -9.19
C LEU A 283 -36.01 20.82 -9.57
N ALA A 284 -36.57 20.15 -10.58
CA ALA A 284 -37.98 20.30 -10.94
C ALA A 284 -38.88 19.52 -9.96
N LEU A 285 -39.25 20.20 -8.88
CA LEU A 285 -40.19 19.69 -7.88
C LEU A 285 -41.59 19.47 -8.49
N PRO A 286 -42.22 18.30 -8.27
CA PRO A 286 -43.58 18.05 -8.73
C PRO A 286 -44.57 19.06 -8.15
N ALA A 287 -45.55 19.50 -8.95
CA ALA A 287 -46.62 20.36 -8.45
C ALA A 287 -47.31 19.71 -7.23
N SER A 288 -47.35 20.42 -6.10
CA SER A 288 -48.13 20.01 -4.93
C SER A 288 -49.60 19.88 -5.36
N GLY A 289 -50.18 18.70 -5.14
CA GLY A 289 -51.27 18.20 -5.98
C GLY A 289 -52.54 19.05 -5.94
N ALA A 290 -52.88 19.67 -7.08
CA ALA A 290 -54.24 20.15 -7.33
C ALA A 290 -55.24 18.97 -7.33
N VAL A 291 -56.43 19.17 -6.76
CA VAL A 291 -57.46 18.13 -6.65
C VAL A 291 -58.07 17.84 -8.03
N SER A 292 -57.89 16.63 -8.54
CA SER A 292 -58.44 16.22 -9.83
C SER A 292 -59.92 15.81 -9.72
N HIS A 293 -60.83 16.71 -10.13
CA HIS A 293 -62.26 16.39 -10.23
C HIS A 293 -62.56 15.55 -11.49
N ARG A 294 -63.38 14.50 -11.36
CA ARG A 294 -63.75 13.59 -12.47
C ARG A 294 -65.26 13.61 -12.71
N ALA A 295 -65.71 14.41 -13.68
CA ALA A 295 -67.09 14.38 -14.16
C ALA A 295 -67.34 13.21 -15.13
N ARG A 296 -68.59 12.74 -15.23
CA ARG A 296 -69.04 11.73 -16.21
C ARG A 296 -70.31 12.22 -16.91
N LEU A 297 -70.17 12.63 -18.17
CA LEU A 297 -71.31 13.01 -19.01
C LEU A 297 -71.97 11.76 -19.64
N ARG A 298 -73.31 11.79 -19.75
CA ARG A 298 -74.11 10.83 -20.54
C ARG A 298 -75.25 11.59 -21.22
N GLY A 299 -75.38 11.43 -22.53
CA GLY A 299 -76.33 12.16 -23.37
C GLY A 299 -75.66 12.70 -24.64
N GLY A 300 -76.44 12.85 -25.71
CA GLY A 300 -75.98 13.53 -26.93
C GLY A 300 -76.00 15.04 -26.74
N GLY A 301 -75.01 15.76 -27.31
CA GLY A 301 -74.97 17.23 -27.28
C GLY A 301 -74.61 17.89 -25.93
N ALA A 302 -74.38 17.12 -24.86
CA ALA A 302 -74.05 17.68 -23.55
C ALA A 302 -72.65 18.34 -23.50
N ILE A 303 -72.52 19.43 -22.72
CA ILE A 303 -71.25 20.14 -22.47
C ILE A 303 -71.08 20.30 -20.96
N ALA A 304 -69.86 20.10 -20.45
CA ALA A 304 -69.46 20.54 -19.12
C ALA A 304 -68.23 21.45 -19.25
N GLN A 305 -68.24 22.59 -18.55
CA GLN A 305 -67.19 23.61 -18.61
C GLN A 305 -66.84 24.09 -17.21
N GLY A 306 -65.56 24.32 -16.97
CA GLY A 306 -65.00 24.98 -15.80
C GLY A 306 -63.72 25.71 -16.17
N ASP A 307 -63.06 26.33 -15.20
CA ASP A 307 -61.89 27.17 -15.47
C ASP A 307 -60.75 26.36 -16.12
N GLY A 308 -60.39 26.76 -17.35
CA GLY A 308 -59.37 26.12 -18.17
C GLY A 308 -59.77 24.80 -18.85
N ALA A 309 -60.99 24.27 -18.67
CA ALA A 309 -61.37 22.96 -19.23
C ALA A 309 -62.84 22.86 -19.69
N THR A 310 -63.05 22.33 -20.90
CA THR A 310 -64.37 22.01 -21.45
C THR A 310 -64.40 20.56 -21.96
N ALA A 311 -65.38 19.79 -21.52
CA ALA A 311 -65.65 18.42 -21.95
C ALA A 311 -66.94 18.35 -22.78
N LEU A 312 -66.87 17.68 -23.94
CA LEU A 312 -67.94 17.59 -24.92
C LEU A 312 -68.48 16.16 -25.02
N GLY A 313 -69.80 16.01 -24.95
CA GLY A 313 -70.51 14.77 -25.26
C GLY A 313 -70.59 14.51 -26.77
N LYS A 314 -70.88 13.26 -27.15
CA LYS A 314 -71.02 12.87 -28.57
C LYS A 314 -72.10 13.72 -29.25
N GLY A 315 -71.72 14.46 -30.29
CA GLY A 315 -72.63 15.36 -31.02
C GLY A 315 -72.74 16.79 -30.47
N ALA A 316 -71.92 17.20 -29.48
CA ALA A 316 -71.79 18.60 -29.08
C ALA A 316 -70.79 19.36 -29.98
N THR A 317 -71.09 20.62 -30.28
CA THR A 317 -70.25 21.50 -31.13
C THR A 317 -69.79 22.72 -30.33
N LEU A 318 -68.49 23.03 -30.41
CA LEU A 318 -67.85 24.16 -29.74
C LEU A 318 -67.04 24.96 -30.79
N ILE A 319 -67.06 26.29 -30.74
CA ILE A 319 -66.52 27.15 -31.80
C ILE A 319 -65.46 28.12 -31.25
N GLY A 320 -64.23 28.03 -31.80
CA GLY A 320 -63.09 28.90 -31.54
C GLY A 320 -61.91 28.60 -32.48
N GLY A 321 -60.93 29.51 -32.64
CA GLY A 321 -59.74 29.33 -33.51
C GLY A 321 -58.68 30.44 -33.28
N LYS A 322 -57.53 30.56 -33.97
CA LYS A 322 -56.91 29.98 -35.21
C LYS A 322 -55.35 30.09 -35.01
N ARG A 323 -54.33 29.46 -35.65
CA ARG A 323 -53.99 28.60 -36.85
C ARG A 323 -53.07 27.43 -36.35
N ARG A 324 -52.43 26.45 -37.06
CA ARG A 324 -51.94 26.12 -38.44
C ARG A 324 -50.58 26.75 -38.88
N ARG A 325 -49.61 26.08 -39.57
CA ARG A 325 -49.15 24.67 -39.92
C ARG A 325 -47.69 24.83 -40.51
N HIS A 326 -46.72 23.93 -40.77
CA HIS A 326 -46.41 22.48 -41.02
C HIS A 326 -45.06 22.10 -40.31
N GLY A 327 -44.42 20.92 -40.42
CA GLY A 327 -44.78 19.62 -41.06
C GLY A 327 -43.66 18.97 -41.92
N ASP A 328 -43.49 17.64 -41.76
CA ASP A 328 -43.08 16.60 -42.75
C ASP A 328 -41.61 16.61 -43.32
N THR A 329 -40.79 15.54 -43.45
CA THR A 329 -40.97 14.04 -43.40
C THR A 329 -39.64 13.30 -43.05
N GLU A 330 -39.63 11.96 -42.87
CA GLU A 330 -38.47 11.09 -42.46
C GLU A 330 -37.87 10.21 -43.59
N THR A 331 -36.67 9.59 -43.37
CA THR A 331 -36.34 8.17 -43.76
C THR A 331 -34.98 7.66 -43.18
N MET A 332 -34.75 6.32 -43.15
CA MET A 332 -33.54 5.63 -42.61
C MET A 332 -32.72 4.83 -43.66
N ARG A 333 -31.51 4.37 -43.29
CA ARG A 333 -30.80 3.21 -43.89
C ARG A 333 -29.72 2.60 -42.95
N GLU A 334 -29.26 1.38 -43.25
CA GLU A 334 -28.42 0.51 -42.38
C GLU A 334 -27.17 -0.11 -43.07
N ALA A 335 -26.20 -0.55 -42.24
CA ALA A 335 -25.25 -1.67 -42.44
C ALA A 335 -24.16 -1.55 -43.55
N PRO A 336 -23.11 -2.42 -43.60
CA PRO A 336 -22.72 -3.53 -42.70
C PRO A 336 -21.29 -3.40 -42.11
N ALA A 337 -20.69 -4.51 -41.65
CA ALA A 337 -19.39 -4.58 -40.94
C ALA A 337 -18.39 -5.59 -41.56
N THR A 338 -17.14 -5.61 -41.07
CA THR A 338 -16.17 -6.70 -41.23
C THR A 338 -15.35 -6.94 -39.94
N VAL A 339 -14.75 -8.13 -39.84
CA VAL A 339 -13.84 -8.62 -38.79
C VAL A 339 -12.66 -9.29 -39.50
N ASP A 340 -11.47 -9.32 -38.90
CA ASP A 340 -10.47 -10.37 -39.17
C ASP A 340 -9.52 -10.56 -37.97
N ASP A 341 -8.85 -11.71 -37.92
CA ASP A 341 -8.14 -12.27 -36.75
C ASP A 341 -6.80 -12.94 -37.17
N ALA A 342 -6.07 -13.53 -36.21
CA ALA A 342 -4.82 -14.28 -36.30
C ALA A 342 -3.52 -13.45 -36.47
N GLY A 343 -2.35 -13.94 -36.00
CA GLY A 343 -2.12 -15.20 -35.29
C GLY A 343 -0.67 -15.34 -34.78
N ALA A 344 -0.44 -16.26 -33.83
CA ALA A 344 0.83 -16.39 -33.12
C ALA A 344 1.90 -17.22 -33.87
N ALA A 345 3.18 -16.91 -33.61
CA ALA A 345 4.34 -17.73 -33.97
C ALA A 345 5.27 -17.91 -32.75
N ARG A 346 5.89 -19.08 -32.64
CA ARG A 346 6.59 -19.55 -31.42
C ARG A 346 8.09 -19.24 -31.36
N GLU A 347 8.61 -19.26 -30.14
CA GLU A 347 10.03 -19.26 -29.80
C GLU A 347 10.86 -20.34 -30.52
N ARG A 348 12.15 -20.02 -30.68
CA ARG A 348 13.32 -20.90 -30.45
C ARG A 348 14.57 -20.01 -30.35
N SER A 349 15.66 -20.54 -29.78
CA SER A 349 17.04 -20.00 -29.83
C SER A 349 17.49 -18.95 -28.78
N SER A 350 17.45 -19.29 -27.49
CA SER A 350 18.15 -18.52 -26.43
C SER A 350 19.66 -18.87 -26.35
N SER A 351 20.02 -20.15 -26.12
CA SER A 351 21.42 -20.62 -26.03
C SER A 351 22.26 -20.29 -27.29
N LYS A 352 21.65 -20.32 -28.48
CA LYS A 352 22.34 -19.94 -29.73
C LYS A 352 22.61 -18.42 -29.85
N LYS A 353 21.77 -17.56 -29.24
CA LYS A 353 22.07 -16.12 -29.14
C LYS A 353 23.25 -15.87 -28.18
N PHE A 354 23.28 -16.57 -27.05
CA PHE A 354 24.38 -16.50 -26.08
C PHE A 354 25.72 -16.89 -26.72
N ARG A 355 25.81 -18.08 -27.34
CA ARG A 355 27.05 -18.53 -28.02
C ARG A 355 27.48 -17.61 -29.18
N ALA A 356 26.54 -16.98 -29.90
CA ALA A 356 26.87 -16.02 -30.97
C ALA A 356 27.49 -14.72 -30.43
N LEU A 357 26.87 -14.12 -29.40
CA LEU A 357 27.25 -12.79 -28.89
C LEU A 357 28.64 -12.75 -28.23
N PHE A 358 29.12 -13.89 -27.74
CA PHE A 358 30.48 -14.07 -27.24
C PHE A 358 31.49 -14.42 -28.35
N ALA A 359 31.09 -15.20 -29.36
CA ALA A 359 31.96 -15.55 -30.49
C ALA A 359 32.29 -14.32 -31.36
N GLU A 360 31.31 -13.43 -31.59
CA GLU A 360 31.50 -12.13 -32.25
C GLU A 360 32.45 -11.19 -31.49
N ARG A 361 32.76 -11.49 -30.23
CA ARG A 361 33.61 -10.69 -29.33
C ARG A 361 34.92 -11.37 -28.94
N GLY A 362 35.29 -12.45 -29.64
CA GLY A 362 36.62 -13.06 -29.57
C GLY A 362 36.80 -14.21 -28.55
N PHE A 363 35.71 -14.70 -27.95
CA PHE A 363 35.76 -15.83 -27.01
C PHE A 363 35.52 -17.17 -27.71
N ALA A 364 36.20 -18.23 -27.24
CA ALA A 364 36.08 -19.59 -27.76
C ALA A 364 35.46 -20.53 -26.71
N PHE A 365 34.54 -21.39 -27.16
CA PHE A 365 33.83 -22.38 -26.33
C PHE A 365 34.32 -23.80 -26.65
N LEU A 366 34.34 -24.66 -25.64
CA LEU A 366 34.42 -26.11 -25.79
C LEU A 366 33.28 -26.76 -25.02
N ASP A 367 32.77 -27.87 -25.55
CA ASP A 367 31.65 -28.64 -24.99
C ASP A 367 32.21 -29.77 -24.10
N ASP A 368 31.79 -29.83 -22.83
CA ASP A 368 32.29 -30.86 -21.88
C ASP A 368 31.58 -32.21 -22.02
N GLY A 369 30.56 -32.31 -22.88
CA GLY A 369 29.75 -33.51 -23.07
C GLY A 369 28.76 -33.80 -21.93
N ALA A 370 28.77 -33.02 -20.84
CA ALA A 370 27.80 -33.05 -19.75
C ALA A 370 26.84 -31.84 -19.76
N GLY A 371 27.00 -30.93 -20.72
CA GLY A 371 26.11 -29.77 -20.91
C GLY A 371 26.49 -28.55 -20.08
N ARG A 372 27.76 -28.42 -19.66
CA ARG A 372 28.29 -27.25 -18.95
C ARG A 372 29.29 -26.53 -19.85
N ASP A 373 29.17 -25.22 -19.99
CA ASP A 373 30.13 -24.42 -20.77
C ASP A 373 31.46 -24.27 -19.99
N VAL A 374 32.58 -24.68 -20.60
CA VAL A 374 33.92 -24.67 -19.98
C VAL A 374 34.87 -23.75 -20.74
N PHE A 375 35.62 -22.93 -20.00
CA PHE A 375 36.55 -21.93 -20.53
C PHE A 375 38.01 -22.41 -20.54
N ARG A 376 38.81 -21.92 -21.49
CA ARG A 376 40.28 -22.06 -21.48
C ARG A 376 40.96 -20.80 -22.00
N LEU A 377 41.92 -20.28 -21.24
CA LEU A 377 42.68 -19.07 -21.58
C LEU A 377 43.71 -19.33 -22.70
N PRO A 378 43.77 -18.48 -23.75
CA PRO A 378 44.88 -18.47 -24.71
C PRO A 378 45.99 -17.53 -24.23
N GLY A 379 47.01 -18.04 -23.53
CA GLY A 379 48.03 -17.16 -22.93
C GLY A 379 49.27 -17.76 -22.27
N LEU A 380 49.64 -19.02 -22.54
CA LEU A 380 50.88 -19.63 -22.00
C LEU A 380 51.72 -20.29 -23.12
N THR A 381 52.49 -19.47 -23.83
CA THR A 381 53.51 -19.91 -24.80
C THR A 381 54.90 -19.72 -24.20
N GLY A 382 55.59 -20.80 -23.77
CA GLY A 382 56.73 -20.59 -22.88
C GLY A 382 57.80 -21.67 -22.68
N TRP A 383 57.77 -22.85 -23.32
CA TRP A 383 59.01 -23.66 -23.43
C TRP A 383 59.00 -24.65 -24.58
N ALA A 384 60.20 -24.89 -25.14
CA ALA A 384 60.44 -25.79 -26.25
C ALA A 384 61.46 -26.86 -25.84
N GLY A 385 61.11 -28.14 -26.06
CA GLY A 385 61.96 -29.29 -25.79
C GLY A 385 61.76 -30.37 -26.85
N LYS A 386 62.85 -30.91 -27.38
CA LYS A 386 62.81 -32.03 -28.34
C LYS A 386 62.75 -33.36 -27.59
N GLY A 387 62.16 -34.37 -28.22
CA GLY A 387 62.50 -35.77 -27.98
C GLY A 387 61.32 -36.67 -27.64
N LEU A 388 60.85 -37.42 -28.64
CA LEU A 388 60.25 -38.74 -28.40
C LEU A 388 61.40 -39.76 -28.39
N ALA A 389 61.52 -40.50 -27.29
CA ALA A 389 62.34 -41.71 -27.19
C ALA A 389 61.73 -42.59 -26.08
N ASP A 390 61.43 -43.84 -26.40
CA ASP A 390 60.82 -44.77 -25.44
C ASP A 390 61.81 -45.20 -24.35
N GLY A 391 61.33 -45.27 -23.11
CA GLY A 391 62.08 -45.74 -21.95
C GLY A 391 61.14 -46.30 -20.89
N SER A 392 61.05 -47.63 -20.81
CA SER A 392 60.25 -48.36 -19.81
C SER A 392 61.07 -48.65 -18.53
N PRO A 393 60.48 -49.23 -17.47
CA PRO A 393 60.69 -48.72 -16.12
C PRO A 393 61.80 -49.41 -15.32
N ASP A 394 62.36 -48.69 -14.35
CA ASP A 394 62.61 -49.19 -12.98
C ASP A 394 63.13 -48.08 -12.05
N ALA A 395 62.62 -48.03 -10.81
CA ALA A 395 63.31 -47.59 -9.59
C ALA A 395 62.30 -47.47 -8.42
N ALA A 396 62.60 -48.11 -7.29
CA ALA A 396 61.69 -48.22 -6.16
C ALA A 396 61.62 -46.97 -5.26
N ALA A 397 60.44 -46.77 -4.68
CA ALA A 397 60.16 -46.27 -3.33
C ALA A 397 61.12 -45.26 -2.67
N GLN A 398 60.57 -44.07 -2.38
CA GLN A 398 60.95 -43.36 -1.16
C GLN A 398 59.73 -42.66 -0.56
N GLU A 399 59.32 -43.09 0.64
CA GLU A 399 58.34 -42.37 1.45
C GLU A 399 58.98 -41.05 1.93
N SER A 400 58.56 -39.93 1.35
CA SER A 400 58.77 -38.62 1.96
C SER A 400 57.59 -38.31 2.88
N ALA A 401 57.91 -37.86 4.11
CA ALA A 401 56.92 -37.36 5.06
C ALA A 401 56.05 -36.26 4.41
N PRO A 402 54.79 -36.07 4.85
CA PRO A 402 53.89 -35.08 4.26
C PRO A 402 54.58 -33.72 4.19
N ALA A 403 54.67 -33.18 2.97
CA ALA A 403 55.29 -31.89 2.75
C ALA A 403 54.62 -30.84 3.65
N SER A 404 55.43 -30.07 4.37
CA SER A 404 54.95 -28.98 5.22
C SER A 404 54.00 -28.09 4.44
N ALA A 405 53.01 -27.49 5.12
CA ALA A 405 52.01 -26.60 4.53
C ALA A 405 52.65 -25.43 3.76
N ALA A 406 52.95 -25.67 2.49
CA ALA A 406 53.54 -24.70 1.57
C ALA A 406 52.50 -23.60 1.38
N ALA A 407 52.83 -22.39 1.84
CA ALA A 407 51.89 -21.30 2.10
C ALA A 407 50.77 -21.23 1.05
N ALA A 408 49.55 -21.61 1.47
CA ALA A 408 48.39 -21.60 0.62
C ALA A 408 48.22 -20.19 0.05
N GLY A 409 48.00 -20.10 -1.27
CA GLY A 409 47.85 -18.81 -1.93
C GLY A 409 46.70 -18.02 -1.30
N LYS A 410 46.83 -16.70 -1.18
CA LYS A 410 45.78 -15.87 -0.59
C LYS A 410 44.57 -15.82 -1.54
N LEU A 411 43.36 -15.88 -1.01
CA LEU A 411 42.14 -15.75 -1.80
C LEU A 411 41.85 -14.29 -2.13
N GLY A 412 41.09 -14.06 -3.21
CA GLY A 412 40.60 -12.72 -3.52
C GLY A 412 40.13 -12.53 -4.96
N PHE A 413 39.89 -11.27 -5.31
CA PHE A 413 39.27 -10.83 -6.56
C PHE A 413 40.20 -9.98 -7.42
N VAL A 414 40.11 -10.13 -8.74
CA VAL A 414 40.80 -9.28 -9.73
C VAL A 414 39.96 -9.15 -11.01
N LEU A 415 40.07 -8.01 -11.69
CA LEU A 415 39.54 -7.82 -13.04
C LEU A 415 40.56 -8.29 -14.09
N GLU A 416 40.15 -9.23 -14.94
CA GLU A 416 40.94 -9.79 -16.03
C GLU A 416 40.29 -9.48 -17.38
N GLY A 417 41.01 -8.81 -18.28
CA GLY A 417 40.51 -8.48 -19.62
C GLY A 417 41.31 -7.33 -20.26
N PRO A 418 41.14 -7.06 -21.56
CA PRO A 418 41.88 -6.00 -22.25
C PRO A 418 41.50 -4.59 -21.79
N ALA A 419 40.29 -4.43 -21.23
CA ALA A 419 39.76 -3.15 -20.73
C ALA A 419 39.94 -2.95 -19.22
N ALA A 420 40.68 -3.83 -18.52
CA ALA A 420 40.84 -3.75 -17.07
C ALA A 420 42.23 -4.17 -16.57
N ARG A 421 42.55 -3.75 -15.35
CA ARG A 421 43.73 -4.21 -14.60
C ARG A 421 43.53 -4.01 -13.10
N GLY A 422 43.73 -5.08 -12.32
CA GLY A 422 43.60 -5.04 -10.87
C GLY A 422 42.14 -4.87 -10.44
N LEU A 423 41.76 -3.71 -9.93
CA LEU A 423 40.36 -3.34 -9.66
C LEU A 423 39.89 -2.17 -10.55
N THR A 424 40.68 -1.82 -11.57
CA THR A 424 40.42 -0.69 -12.47
C THR A 424 39.87 -1.17 -13.80
N LEU A 425 38.80 -0.53 -14.28
CA LEU A 425 38.07 -0.81 -15.53
C LEU A 425 38.00 0.48 -16.36
N LEU A 426 38.03 0.38 -17.69
CA LEU A 426 37.73 1.52 -18.57
C LEU A 426 36.22 1.73 -18.70
N ALA A 427 35.77 2.99 -18.80
CA ALA A 427 34.38 3.31 -19.11
C ALA A 427 33.91 2.60 -20.40
N GLU A 428 32.69 2.05 -20.36
CA GLU A 428 32.11 1.17 -21.40
C GLU A 428 32.88 -0.14 -21.67
N GLY A 429 33.96 -0.39 -20.93
CA GLY A 429 34.76 -1.60 -20.98
C GLY A 429 34.08 -2.82 -20.32
N ILE A 430 34.53 -4.01 -20.73
CA ILE A 430 34.10 -5.31 -20.21
C ILE A 430 35.33 -6.09 -19.75
N ALA A 431 35.23 -6.74 -18.58
CA ALA A 431 36.26 -7.61 -18.01
C ALA A 431 35.62 -8.75 -17.18
N LEU A 432 36.39 -9.79 -16.90
CA LEU A 432 35.99 -10.82 -15.94
C LEU A 432 36.40 -10.39 -14.54
N LEU A 433 35.45 -10.25 -13.62
CA LEU A 433 35.70 -10.22 -12.19
C LEU A 433 35.95 -11.66 -11.72
N VAL A 434 37.21 -12.00 -11.46
CA VAL A 434 37.65 -13.35 -11.13
C VAL A 434 37.97 -13.47 -9.64
N PHE A 435 37.24 -14.32 -8.93
CA PHE A 435 37.64 -14.86 -7.63
C PHE A 435 38.62 -16.01 -7.83
N LYS A 436 39.83 -15.89 -7.28
CA LYS A 436 40.87 -16.91 -7.39
C LYS A 436 41.78 -16.97 -6.17
N GLN A 437 42.66 -17.96 -6.17
CA GLN A 437 43.76 -18.09 -5.22
C GLN A 437 45.04 -17.54 -5.87
N PHE A 438 45.59 -16.46 -5.32
CA PHE A 438 46.78 -15.78 -5.83
C PHE A 438 48.07 -16.52 -5.46
N ALA A 439 49.05 -16.54 -6.38
CA ALA A 439 50.39 -17.05 -6.09
C ALA A 439 51.13 -16.14 -5.09
N ALA A 440 52.06 -16.71 -4.33
CA ALA A 440 52.84 -15.96 -3.34
C ALA A 440 53.65 -14.83 -4.01
N GLY A 441 53.27 -13.58 -3.75
CA GLY A 441 53.91 -12.38 -4.29
C GLY A 441 53.23 -11.76 -5.53
N ASP A 442 52.25 -12.43 -6.14
CA ASP A 442 51.52 -11.93 -7.32
C ASP A 442 50.06 -11.60 -6.99
N ALA A 443 49.85 -10.40 -6.46
CA ALA A 443 48.52 -9.91 -6.04
C ALA A 443 48.28 -8.47 -6.52
N ALA A 444 47.81 -8.32 -7.76
CA ALA A 444 47.42 -7.03 -8.34
C ALA A 444 45.95 -6.64 -8.04
N GLY A 445 45.23 -7.38 -7.20
CA GLY A 445 43.79 -7.24 -6.95
C GLY A 445 43.42 -7.03 -5.47
N ALA A 446 42.18 -7.37 -5.11
CA ALA A 446 41.71 -7.39 -3.73
C ALA A 446 41.95 -8.77 -3.10
N ILE A 447 42.86 -8.86 -2.13
CA ILE A 447 43.00 -9.99 -1.23
C ILE A 447 41.84 -9.97 -0.23
N VAL A 448 41.24 -11.12 0.09
CA VAL A 448 40.23 -11.26 1.16
C VAL A 448 40.79 -12.10 2.31
N GLU A 449 40.59 -11.65 3.55
CA GLU A 449 41.14 -12.28 4.76
C GLU A 449 40.04 -12.39 5.83
N GLY A 450 39.92 -13.55 6.47
CA GLY A 450 38.97 -13.74 7.58
C GLY A 450 39.01 -15.14 8.20
N GLU A 451 38.94 -15.20 9.54
CA GLU A 451 39.01 -16.38 10.40
C GLU A 451 38.02 -17.47 9.96
N LYS A 452 36.84 -17.10 9.45
CA LYS A 452 35.79 -18.06 9.07
C LYS A 452 35.95 -18.61 7.65
N LEU A 453 36.91 -18.11 6.87
CA LEU A 453 37.38 -18.77 5.65
C LEU A 453 38.42 -19.87 5.94
N GLU A 454 39.14 -19.82 7.07
CA GLU A 454 40.18 -20.82 7.38
C GLU A 454 39.64 -22.27 7.46
N PRO A 455 38.46 -22.54 8.07
CA PRO A 455 37.86 -23.88 8.03
C PRO A 455 37.47 -24.35 6.63
N LEU A 456 37.12 -23.43 5.72
CA LEU A 456 36.77 -23.75 4.33
C LEU A 456 38.01 -24.11 3.50
N LEU A 457 39.17 -23.51 3.83
CA LEU A 457 40.46 -23.92 3.27
C LEU A 457 40.90 -25.29 3.81
N ALA A 458 40.57 -25.63 5.05
CA ALA A 458 41.08 -26.82 5.74
C ALA A 458 40.46 -28.17 5.33
N GLY A 459 39.42 -28.20 4.49
CA GLY A 459 38.71 -29.44 4.13
C GLY A 459 38.16 -29.47 2.70
N GLU A 460 37.38 -30.51 2.40
CA GLU A 460 36.53 -30.55 1.21
C GLU A 460 35.25 -29.78 1.50
N GLN A 461 35.09 -28.61 0.88
CA GLN A 461 34.01 -27.65 1.20
C GLN A 461 33.57 -26.86 -0.04
N THR A 462 32.29 -26.48 -0.08
CA THR A 462 31.75 -25.56 -1.10
C THR A 462 31.46 -24.20 -0.47
N LEU A 463 31.99 -23.14 -1.09
CA LEU A 463 31.65 -21.75 -0.82
C LEU A 463 30.90 -21.18 -2.04
N ALA A 464 29.61 -20.86 -1.86
CA ALA A 464 28.85 -20.14 -2.87
C ALA A 464 29.15 -18.63 -2.78
N ILE A 465 29.29 -17.98 -3.92
CA ILE A 465 29.71 -16.58 -4.06
C ILE A 465 28.67 -15.86 -4.91
N SER A 466 28.00 -14.86 -4.33
CA SER A 466 26.96 -14.09 -5.01
C SER A 466 27.44 -12.64 -5.20
N VAL A 467 27.38 -12.08 -6.42
CA VAL A 467 27.85 -10.72 -6.72
C VAL A 467 26.72 -9.78 -7.16
N THR A 468 26.76 -8.51 -6.77
CA THR A 468 25.75 -7.49 -7.16
C THR A 468 26.39 -6.13 -7.43
N PRO A 469 26.35 -5.60 -8.66
CA PRO A 469 26.94 -4.31 -9.00
C PRO A 469 26.22 -3.12 -8.34
N GLU A 470 26.93 -2.02 -8.12
CA GLU A 470 26.37 -0.70 -7.89
C GLU A 470 25.95 -0.02 -9.21
N ASP A 471 25.03 0.93 -9.12
CA ASP A 471 24.47 1.62 -10.29
C ASP A 471 25.59 2.37 -11.06
N GLY A 472 25.81 1.98 -12.32
CA GLY A 472 26.99 2.38 -13.12
C GLY A 472 27.86 1.19 -13.54
N LEU A 473 27.68 0.04 -12.90
CA LEU A 473 28.17 -1.27 -13.34
C LEU A 473 26.99 -2.19 -13.70
N ALA A 474 27.28 -3.26 -14.44
CA ALA A 474 26.37 -4.37 -14.70
C ALA A 474 27.15 -5.69 -14.81
N ILE A 475 26.50 -6.82 -14.56
CA ILE A 475 27.05 -8.14 -14.87
C ILE A 475 26.32 -8.71 -16.10
N ASP A 476 27.07 -9.06 -17.14
CA ASP A 476 26.57 -9.63 -18.40
C ASP A 476 26.55 -11.18 -18.33
N GLY A 477 25.88 -11.74 -17.31
CA GLY A 477 25.85 -13.19 -17.06
C GLY A 477 25.29 -13.57 -15.68
N PRO A 478 25.59 -14.79 -15.18
CA PRO A 478 25.14 -15.22 -13.86
C PRO A 478 25.83 -14.43 -12.74
N HIS A 479 25.13 -14.23 -11.63
CA HIS A 479 25.64 -13.53 -10.45
C HIS A 479 26.09 -14.48 -9.33
N SER A 480 25.79 -15.78 -9.42
CA SER A 480 26.22 -16.82 -8.47
C SER A 480 27.34 -17.69 -9.05
N GLY A 481 28.34 -18.05 -8.24
CA GLY A 481 29.38 -19.02 -8.55
C GLY A 481 29.71 -19.92 -7.35
N GLN A 482 30.48 -20.98 -7.55
CA GLN A 482 30.83 -21.97 -6.51
C GLN A 482 32.33 -22.23 -6.44
N ALA A 483 32.97 -21.67 -5.42
CA ALA A 483 34.34 -21.99 -5.08
C ALA A 483 34.38 -23.31 -4.29
N GLN A 484 34.70 -24.40 -5.01
CA GLN A 484 35.00 -25.69 -4.39
C GLN A 484 36.44 -25.72 -3.86
N PHE A 485 36.60 -26.13 -2.61
CA PHE A 485 37.87 -26.26 -1.92
C PHE A 485 38.17 -27.73 -1.62
N LYS A 486 39.47 -28.06 -1.67
CA LYS A 486 40.04 -29.35 -1.26
C LYS A 486 41.50 -29.13 -0.88
N ASP A 487 41.91 -29.67 0.26
CA ASP A 487 43.31 -29.71 0.72
C ASP A 487 44.04 -28.33 0.65
N GLY A 488 43.40 -27.26 1.13
CA GLY A 488 43.96 -25.89 1.12
C GLY A 488 43.85 -25.15 -0.22
N ARG A 489 43.24 -25.75 -1.25
CA ARG A 489 43.27 -25.25 -2.64
C ARG A 489 41.88 -25.05 -3.23
N LEU A 490 41.70 -23.89 -3.86
CA LEU A 490 40.57 -23.61 -4.74
C LEU A 490 40.69 -24.46 -6.02
N GLN A 491 39.70 -25.30 -6.30
CA GLN A 491 39.74 -26.21 -7.46
C GLN A 491 39.50 -25.49 -8.80
N GLN A 492 38.67 -24.45 -8.80
CA GLN A 492 38.37 -23.64 -9.99
C GLN A 492 38.09 -22.18 -9.61
N ALA A 493 38.74 -21.24 -10.31
CA ALA A 493 38.45 -19.81 -10.19
C ALA A 493 37.04 -19.48 -10.71
N GLN A 494 36.32 -18.62 -9.99
CA GLN A 494 34.95 -18.21 -10.33
C GLN A 494 34.99 -16.85 -11.03
N ALA A 495 34.32 -16.70 -12.17
CA ALA A 495 34.43 -15.51 -13.02
C ALA A 495 33.05 -14.94 -13.37
N PHE A 496 32.88 -13.64 -13.16
CA PHE A 496 31.65 -12.89 -13.43
C PHE A 496 31.92 -11.79 -14.48
N ALA A 497 31.14 -11.71 -15.55
CA ALA A 497 31.40 -10.77 -16.64
C ALA A 497 30.95 -9.34 -16.26
N LEU A 498 31.86 -8.49 -15.80
CA LEU A 498 31.58 -7.12 -15.36
C LEU A 498 31.74 -6.11 -16.49
N ARG A 499 30.77 -5.21 -16.63
CA ARG A 499 30.76 -4.10 -17.61
C ARG A 499 30.51 -2.76 -16.93
N ALA A 500 31.22 -1.72 -17.37
CA ALA A 500 30.90 -0.34 -17.03
C ALA A 500 29.77 0.20 -17.92
N LEU A 501 28.79 0.91 -17.34
CA LEU A 501 27.72 1.56 -18.09
C LEU A 501 28.20 2.87 -18.72
N ALA A 502 27.60 3.26 -19.86
CA ALA A 502 27.93 4.52 -20.54
C ALA A 502 27.74 5.73 -19.61
N GLY A 503 28.69 6.67 -19.65
CA GLY A 503 28.74 7.82 -18.75
C GLY A 503 29.28 7.56 -17.33
N SER A 504 29.62 6.32 -16.98
CA SER A 504 30.17 5.98 -15.65
C SER A 504 31.66 6.34 -15.55
N ALA A 505 32.03 7.06 -14.50
CA ALA A 505 33.42 7.39 -14.18
C ALA A 505 33.56 7.75 -12.69
N GLY A 506 34.55 7.16 -12.00
CA GLY A 506 34.74 7.28 -10.55
C GLY A 506 34.90 5.94 -9.86
N GLU A 507 34.72 5.90 -8.54
CA GLU A 507 34.71 4.66 -7.77
C GLU A 507 33.28 4.12 -7.63
N TYR A 508 33.08 2.89 -8.10
CA TYR A 508 31.87 2.09 -7.96
C TYR A 508 32.19 0.86 -7.11
N GLY A 509 31.21 -0.01 -6.90
CA GLY A 509 31.37 -1.21 -6.09
C GLY A 509 30.64 -2.42 -6.66
N VAL A 510 31.10 -3.59 -6.26
CA VAL A 510 30.37 -4.85 -6.36
C VAL A 510 30.17 -5.37 -4.93
N HIS A 511 28.92 -5.52 -4.51
CA HIS A 511 28.61 -6.22 -3.27
C HIS A 511 28.85 -7.71 -3.50
N VAL A 512 29.69 -8.32 -2.66
CA VAL A 512 30.01 -9.74 -2.67
C VAL A 512 29.43 -10.35 -1.39
N GLU A 513 28.66 -11.41 -1.55
CA GLU A 513 28.23 -12.28 -0.45
C GLU A 513 28.95 -13.62 -0.55
N PHE A 514 29.42 -14.13 0.59
CA PHE A 514 29.90 -15.51 0.72
C PHE A 514 28.91 -16.34 1.51
N HIS A 515 28.54 -17.50 0.97
CA HIS A 515 27.55 -18.42 1.51
C HIS A 515 28.13 -19.82 1.72
N HIS A 516 27.77 -20.41 2.85
CA HIS A 516 28.11 -21.78 3.21
C HIS A 516 26.95 -22.40 3.99
N ALA A 517 26.68 -23.70 3.82
CA ALA A 517 25.53 -24.41 4.42
C ALA A 517 24.16 -23.72 4.21
N GLY A 518 23.96 -23.02 3.08
CA GLY A 518 22.72 -22.28 2.79
C GLY A 518 22.50 -21.05 3.68
N ALA A 519 23.55 -20.57 4.35
CA ALA A 519 23.53 -19.39 5.20
C ALA A 519 24.67 -18.42 4.82
N ARG A 520 24.52 -17.15 5.19
CA ARG A 520 25.44 -16.07 4.80
C ARG A 520 26.57 -15.96 5.80
N LEU A 521 27.80 -16.09 5.33
CA LEU A 521 29.02 -16.07 6.14
C LEU A 521 29.60 -14.66 6.23
N TYR A 522 29.65 -13.95 5.10
CA TYR A 522 30.16 -12.58 4.96
C TYR A 522 29.38 -11.80 3.89
N GLU A 523 29.25 -10.48 4.06
CA GLU A 523 28.88 -9.52 3.00
C GLU A 523 29.88 -8.35 3.01
N PHE A 524 30.43 -7.99 1.84
CA PHE A 524 31.33 -6.85 1.72
C PHE A 524 31.21 -6.13 0.37
N ARG A 525 31.64 -4.86 0.32
CA ARG A 525 31.77 -4.09 -0.93
C ARG A 525 33.20 -4.22 -1.45
N LEU A 526 33.35 -4.80 -2.64
CA LEU A 526 34.58 -4.76 -3.43
C LEU A 526 34.59 -3.46 -4.25
N PRO A 527 35.54 -2.52 -4.05
CA PRO A 527 35.63 -1.30 -4.86
C PRO A 527 36.13 -1.61 -6.28
N ILE A 528 35.57 -0.88 -7.26
CA ILE A 528 35.91 -0.94 -8.69
C ILE A 528 36.09 0.49 -9.21
N ILE A 529 37.26 0.80 -9.79
CA ILE A 529 37.57 2.15 -10.30
C ILE A 529 37.27 2.19 -11.79
N VAL A 530 36.27 2.96 -12.22
CA VAL A 530 35.96 3.18 -13.63
C VAL A 530 36.65 4.45 -14.12
N LEU A 531 37.62 4.30 -15.03
CA LEU A 531 38.33 5.42 -15.65
C LEU A 531 37.52 6.02 -16.81
N PRO A 532 37.47 7.36 -16.96
CA PRO A 532 36.78 7.99 -18.07
C PRO A 532 37.45 7.68 -19.42
N PRO A 533 36.73 7.81 -20.56
CA PRO A 533 37.26 7.52 -21.89
C PRO A 533 38.59 8.24 -22.20
N GLY A 534 39.52 7.54 -22.86
CA GLY A 534 40.82 8.09 -23.23
C GLY A 534 41.86 8.16 -22.09
N LYS A 535 41.63 7.45 -20.97
CA LYS A 535 42.65 7.20 -19.94
C LYS A 535 43.26 5.81 -20.11
N ASP A 536 44.58 5.72 -19.93
CA ASP A 536 45.29 4.44 -19.87
C ASP A 536 45.08 3.73 -18.53
N LEU A 537 45.11 2.39 -18.57
CA LEU A 537 45.12 1.56 -17.36
C LEU A 537 46.46 1.72 -16.60
N PRO A 538 46.45 1.63 -15.25
CA PRO A 538 47.65 1.82 -14.44
C PRO A 538 48.76 0.81 -14.79
N ALA A 539 50.02 1.26 -14.81
CA ALA A 539 51.16 0.37 -15.11
C ALA A 539 51.41 -0.66 -14.00
N VAL A 540 51.16 -0.29 -12.74
CA VAL A 540 51.31 -1.10 -11.53
C VAL A 540 50.07 -0.90 -10.66
N VAL A 541 49.59 -1.95 -10.01
CA VAL A 541 48.48 -1.90 -9.04
C VAL A 541 48.94 -2.58 -7.75
N SER A 542 48.77 -1.89 -6.62
CA SER A 542 49.05 -2.47 -5.29
C SER A 542 47.90 -3.37 -4.86
N PRO A 543 48.16 -4.47 -4.12
CA PRO A 543 47.08 -5.27 -3.52
C PRO A 543 46.24 -4.41 -2.57
N THR A 544 44.92 -4.54 -2.68
CA THR A 544 43.97 -4.09 -1.65
C THR A 544 43.75 -5.26 -0.68
N ILE A 545 43.71 -5.02 0.63
CA ILE A 545 43.35 -6.05 1.62
C ILE A 545 41.93 -5.75 2.11
N ILE A 546 41.06 -6.76 2.07
CA ILE A 546 39.70 -6.73 2.60
C ILE A 546 39.65 -7.68 3.80
N ASP A 547 39.72 -7.09 5.00
CA ASP A 547 39.34 -7.72 6.25
C ASP A 547 37.82 -7.99 6.24
N LEU A 548 37.43 -9.25 6.43
CA LEU A 548 36.04 -9.71 6.42
C LEU A 548 35.44 -9.81 7.84
N ASP A 549 36.26 -10.00 8.87
CA ASP A 549 35.80 -10.09 10.27
C ASP A 549 35.58 -8.71 10.88
N GLY A 550 36.24 -7.68 10.35
CA GLY A 550 35.99 -6.27 10.56
C GLY A 550 34.53 -5.88 10.29
N LEU A 551 33.69 -5.97 11.34
CA LEU A 551 32.28 -5.56 11.40
C LEU A 551 31.31 -6.30 10.45
N ARG A 552 31.78 -7.28 9.67
CA ARG A 552 31.04 -7.86 8.53
C ARG A 552 30.86 -9.38 8.53
N ALA A 553 31.41 -10.09 9.52
CA ALA A 553 31.08 -11.50 9.74
C ALA A 553 29.59 -11.67 10.12
N VAL A 554 28.85 -12.49 9.37
CA VAL A 554 27.39 -12.59 9.44
C VAL A 554 26.90 -13.73 10.34
N GLN A 555 27.68 -14.78 10.56
CA GLN A 555 27.30 -15.92 11.41
C GLN A 555 28.53 -16.56 12.08
N ASP A 556 28.36 -17.24 13.22
CA ASP A 556 29.40 -18.10 13.79
C ASP A 556 29.19 -19.55 13.37
N CYS A 557 30.23 -20.18 12.84
CA CYS A 557 30.21 -21.54 12.29
C CYS A 557 29.83 -22.63 13.32
N ALA A 558 29.77 -22.29 14.62
CA ALA A 558 29.44 -23.20 15.72
C ALA A 558 27.92 -23.24 16.06
N GLU A 559 27.12 -22.26 15.65
CA GLU A 559 25.67 -22.21 15.96
C GLU A 559 24.81 -22.85 14.85
N VAL A 560 25.29 -23.93 14.23
CA VAL A 560 24.50 -24.77 13.33
C VAL A 560 23.57 -25.67 14.15
N GLY A 561 22.44 -25.09 14.60
CA GLY A 561 21.23 -25.89 14.79
C GLY A 561 20.85 -26.55 13.46
N LYS A 562 20.19 -27.71 13.50
CA LYS A 562 19.83 -28.46 12.28
C LYS A 562 19.24 -27.52 11.22
N PRO A 563 19.81 -27.42 10.01
CA PRO A 563 19.25 -26.57 8.97
C PRO A 563 17.81 -27.00 8.67
N PRO A 564 16.92 -26.07 8.28
CA PRO A 564 15.65 -26.46 7.71
C PRO A 564 15.91 -27.33 6.48
N LEU A 565 15.10 -28.38 6.28
CA LEU A 565 15.26 -29.43 5.26
C LEU A 565 15.57 -28.88 3.85
N ARG A 566 15.06 -27.68 3.54
CA ARG A 566 15.39 -26.93 2.33
C ARG A 566 15.38 -25.42 2.57
N ARG A 567 16.27 -24.71 1.87
CA ARG A 567 16.33 -23.25 1.76
C ARG A 567 16.38 -22.83 0.30
N LEU A 568 15.63 -21.79 -0.06
CA LEU A 568 15.67 -21.12 -1.35
C LEU A 568 16.05 -19.66 -1.13
N ARG A 569 16.99 -19.13 -1.91
CA ARG A 569 17.31 -17.69 -1.97
C ARG A 569 16.94 -17.16 -3.36
N LEU A 570 15.87 -16.37 -3.46
CA LEU A 570 15.51 -15.69 -4.70
C LEU A 570 16.08 -14.27 -4.68
N LYS A 571 17.20 -14.06 -5.36
CA LYS A 571 17.73 -12.73 -5.64
C LYS A 571 16.84 -12.04 -6.68
N ALA A 572 16.38 -10.83 -6.36
CA ALA A 572 15.56 -9.98 -7.21
C ALA A 572 16.01 -8.52 -7.07
N CYS A 573 16.68 -7.98 -8.09
CA CYS A 573 17.22 -6.61 -8.09
C CYS A 573 16.98 -5.95 -9.46
N PHE A 574 16.87 -4.62 -9.52
CA PHE A 574 16.90 -3.92 -10.80
C PHE A 574 18.32 -3.59 -11.25
N GLU A 575 18.67 -3.95 -12.49
CA GLU A 575 19.94 -3.63 -13.13
C GLU A 575 19.66 -3.00 -14.51
N ASN A 576 20.16 -1.77 -14.74
CA ASN A 576 19.85 -0.97 -15.93
C ASN A 576 18.33 -0.89 -16.25
N ASN A 577 17.51 -0.59 -15.24
CA ASN A 577 16.04 -0.55 -15.26
C ASN A 577 15.31 -1.91 -15.46
N LEU A 578 16.00 -3.00 -15.80
CA LEU A 578 15.42 -4.34 -15.95
C LEU A 578 15.57 -5.17 -14.68
N LEU A 579 14.60 -6.02 -14.38
CA LEU A 579 14.59 -6.86 -13.19
C LEU A 579 15.42 -8.14 -13.42
N TYR A 580 16.53 -8.29 -12.71
CA TYR A 580 17.36 -9.50 -12.66
C TYR A 580 16.80 -10.51 -11.65
N LEU A 581 16.79 -11.80 -12.00
CA LEU A 581 16.41 -12.90 -11.11
C LEU A 581 17.46 -14.03 -11.06
N ASP A 582 17.68 -14.56 -9.85
CA ASP A 582 18.51 -15.75 -9.61
C ASP A 582 17.99 -16.49 -8.38
N LEU A 583 17.64 -17.76 -8.54
CA LEU A 583 17.15 -18.62 -7.48
C LEU A 583 18.23 -19.64 -7.13
N GLU A 584 18.88 -19.49 -5.97
CA GLU A 584 19.77 -20.49 -5.39
C GLU A 584 18.95 -21.47 -4.52
N ASP A 585 19.20 -22.78 -4.64
CA ASP A 585 18.50 -23.85 -3.91
C ASP A 585 19.49 -24.70 -3.10
N TYR A 586 19.21 -24.84 -1.80
CA TYR A 586 20.05 -25.54 -0.84
C TYR A 586 19.25 -26.63 -0.10
N VAL A 587 19.77 -27.86 -0.09
CA VAL A 587 19.14 -29.05 0.50
C VAL A 587 20.07 -29.61 1.59
N ASP A 588 19.54 -29.79 2.81
CA ASP A 588 20.32 -30.13 4.02
C ASP A 588 21.52 -29.19 4.31
N GLY A 589 21.53 -28.00 3.68
CA GLY A 589 22.59 -26.99 3.76
C GLY A 589 23.47 -26.93 2.49
N GLU A 590 23.67 -28.03 1.79
CA GLU A 590 24.49 -28.05 0.57
C GLU A 590 23.77 -27.40 -0.61
N PHE A 591 24.53 -26.74 -1.49
CA PHE A 591 23.98 -26.19 -2.73
C PHE A 591 23.51 -27.34 -3.63
N SER A 592 22.23 -27.33 -4.02
CA SER A 592 21.65 -28.33 -4.91
C SER A 592 21.53 -27.86 -6.37
N ASN A 593 21.13 -26.60 -6.61
CA ASN A 593 20.89 -26.08 -7.96
C ASN A 593 20.76 -24.54 -7.98
N SER A 594 20.83 -23.92 -9.16
CA SER A 594 20.24 -22.59 -9.38
C SER A 594 19.38 -22.50 -10.64
N VAL A 595 18.45 -21.53 -10.67
CA VAL A 595 17.54 -21.24 -11.79
C VAL A 595 17.35 -19.74 -11.95
N GLY A 596 17.42 -19.24 -13.18
CA GLY A 596 17.50 -17.80 -13.46
C GLY A 596 18.88 -17.48 -14.02
N GLY A 597 19.57 -16.48 -13.46
CA GLY A 597 20.91 -16.09 -13.89
C GLY A 597 20.93 -15.01 -14.97
N PHE A 598 19.78 -14.37 -15.26
CA PHE A 598 19.61 -13.44 -16.38
C PHE A 598 18.64 -12.30 -16.05
N THR A 599 18.71 -11.22 -16.82
CA THR A 599 17.74 -10.12 -16.81
C THR A 599 16.42 -10.54 -17.46
N SER A 600 15.31 -10.22 -16.79
CA SER A 600 13.94 -10.39 -17.32
C SER A 600 13.56 -9.26 -18.29
N SER A 601 12.42 -9.41 -18.97
CA SER A 601 11.78 -8.34 -19.74
C SER A 601 10.98 -7.35 -18.87
N ILE A 602 10.88 -7.56 -17.56
CA ILE A 602 10.13 -6.69 -16.64
C ILE A 602 11.01 -5.52 -16.22
N ASP A 603 10.54 -4.30 -16.48
CA ASP A 603 11.18 -3.07 -16.04
C ASP A 603 10.47 -2.45 -14.81
N ARG A 604 11.02 -1.37 -14.26
CA ARG A 604 10.42 -0.68 -13.09
C ARG A 604 8.98 -0.25 -13.37
N ALA A 605 8.70 0.30 -14.55
CA ALA A 605 7.36 0.78 -14.91
C ALA A 605 6.34 -0.37 -15.02
N ARG A 606 6.73 -1.53 -15.58
CA ARG A 606 5.89 -2.74 -15.60
C ARG A 606 5.64 -3.25 -14.18
N LEU A 607 6.66 -3.32 -13.32
CA LEU A 607 6.48 -3.77 -11.94
C LEU A 607 5.54 -2.84 -11.15
N ASP A 608 5.68 -1.53 -11.29
CA ASP A 608 4.82 -0.55 -10.62
C ASP A 608 3.39 -0.55 -11.18
N ALA A 609 3.20 -0.80 -12.48
CA ALA A 609 1.87 -1.03 -13.05
C ALA A 609 1.19 -2.29 -12.48
N LEU A 610 1.94 -3.39 -12.29
CA LEU A 610 1.41 -4.59 -11.62
C LEU A 610 1.06 -4.34 -10.15
N ARG A 611 1.89 -3.57 -9.43
CA ARG A 611 1.61 -3.14 -8.05
C ARG A 611 0.36 -2.25 -7.96
N ALA A 612 0.16 -1.35 -8.92
CA ALA A 612 -1.02 -0.50 -9.00
C ALA A 612 -2.29 -1.32 -9.30
N GLN A 613 -2.24 -2.23 -10.30
CA GLN A 613 -3.34 -3.16 -10.60
C GLN A 613 -3.71 -4.04 -9.39
N LEU A 614 -2.70 -4.48 -8.63
CA LEU A 614 -2.90 -5.24 -7.40
C LEU A 614 -3.61 -4.40 -6.33
N ALA A 615 -3.20 -3.15 -6.14
CA ALA A 615 -3.87 -2.21 -5.22
C ALA A 615 -5.30 -1.86 -5.68
N THR A 616 -5.58 -1.81 -6.98
CA THR A 616 -6.96 -1.66 -7.50
C THR A 616 -7.80 -2.91 -7.21
N THR A 617 -7.22 -4.11 -7.34
CA THR A 617 -7.92 -5.37 -7.08
C THR A 617 -8.19 -5.58 -5.58
N LEU A 618 -7.26 -5.14 -4.73
CA LEU A 618 -7.35 -5.10 -3.27
C LEU A 618 -7.72 -3.68 -2.78
N GLY A 619 -8.71 -3.08 -3.45
CA GLY A 619 -9.06 -1.66 -3.30
C GLY A 619 -9.39 -1.22 -1.86
N ALA A 620 -9.31 0.10 -1.62
CA ALA A 620 -9.43 0.72 -0.30
C ALA A 620 -10.63 0.25 0.54
N ASN A 621 -11.72 -0.13 -0.13
CA ASN A 621 -12.99 -0.56 0.47
C ASN A 621 -13.01 -2.04 0.95
N LEU A 622 -11.86 -2.72 1.03
CA LEU A 622 -11.71 -4.15 1.36
C LEU A 622 -12.45 -4.58 2.64
N TYR A 623 -12.62 -3.65 3.59
CA TYR A 623 -13.37 -3.84 4.84
C TYR A 623 -14.65 -2.99 4.96
N GLU A 624 -15.00 -2.18 3.97
CA GLU A 624 -16.20 -1.32 4.04
C GLU A 624 -17.50 -2.07 3.71
N THR A 625 -17.38 -3.21 3.01
CA THR A 625 -18.53 -4.03 2.58
C THR A 625 -19.22 -4.81 3.71
N SER A 626 -18.70 -4.79 4.94
CA SER A 626 -19.28 -5.54 6.06
C SER A 626 -19.02 -4.90 7.42
N SER A 627 -20.05 -4.78 8.26
CA SER A 627 -19.91 -4.30 9.64
C SER A 627 -19.18 -5.27 10.57
N VAL A 628 -18.84 -6.49 10.12
CA VAL A 628 -18.02 -7.46 10.86
C VAL A 628 -16.69 -6.85 11.31
N TRP A 629 -16.04 -6.10 10.42
CA TRP A 629 -14.63 -5.71 10.60
C TRP A 629 -14.39 -4.68 11.71
N TYR A 630 -15.43 -3.97 12.17
CA TYR A 630 -15.31 -2.99 13.24
C TYR A 630 -14.93 -3.63 14.58
N GLY A 631 -15.43 -4.83 14.90
CA GLY A 631 -15.14 -5.57 16.13
C GLY A 631 -14.35 -6.87 15.94
N PHE A 632 -13.94 -7.19 14.71
CA PHE A 632 -13.28 -8.46 14.39
C PHE A 632 -11.83 -8.48 14.90
N ASP A 633 -11.55 -9.31 15.91
CA ASP A 633 -10.21 -9.55 16.46
C ASP A 633 -9.53 -10.82 15.92
N GLY A 634 -10.22 -11.60 15.08
CA GLY A 634 -9.73 -12.87 14.54
C GLY A 634 -9.98 -14.11 15.41
N SER A 635 -10.63 -13.97 16.58
CA SER A 635 -10.91 -15.09 17.48
C SER A 635 -12.08 -15.97 17.00
N ASP A 636 -13.27 -15.39 16.78
CA ASP A 636 -14.42 -16.09 16.19
C ASP A 636 -14.48 -15.90 14.67
N THR A 637 -14.16 -16.98 13.94
CA THR A 637 -14.38 -17.07 12.49
C THR A 637 -15.66 -17.83 12.14
N THR A 638 -16.41 -18.32 13.13
CA THR A 638 -17.51 -19.28 12.94
C THR A 638 -18.88 -18.62 12.74
N ALA A 639 -19.09 -17.38 13.20
CA ALA A 639 -20.32 -16.66 12.94
C ALA A 639 -20.61 -16.55 11.42
N PRO A 640 -21.86 -16.79 10.95
CA PRO A 640 -22.17 -16.82 9.51
C PRO A 640 -21.86 -15.52 8.75
N ALA A 641 -21.89 -14.36 9.42
CA ALA A 641 -21.48 -13.09 8.84
C ALA A 641 -19.95 -13.03 8.67
N CYS A 642 -19.19 -13.39 9.71
CA CYS A 642 -17.73 -13.46 9.68
C CYS A 642 -17.23 -14.43 8.60
N ARG A 643 -17.81 -15.63 8.49
CA ARG A 643 -17.46 -16.58 7.41
C ARG A 643 -17.64 -15.98 6.02
N ARG A 644 -18.76 -15.29 5.74
CA ARG A 644 -18.98 -14.65 4.43
C ARG A 644 -17.98 -13.53 4.16
N ALA A 645 -17.71 -12.67 5.14
CA ALA A 645 -16.76 -11.57 5.01
C ALA A 645 -15.33 -12.09 4.77
N LEU A 646 -14.87 -13.07 5.56
CA LEU A 646 -13.56 -13.70 5.42
C LEU A 646 -13.42 -14.47 4.11
N THR A 647 -14.46 -15.17 3.66
CA THR A 647 -14.47 -15.86 2.35
C THR A 647 -14.39 -14.85 1.20
N GLY A 648 -15.10 -13.73 1.28
CA GLY A 648 -15.02 -12.65 0.28
C GLY A 648 -13.61 -12.09 0.15
N VAL A 649 -12.97 -11.77 1.28
CA VAL A 649 -11.58 -11.30 1.31
C VAL A 649 -10.61 -12.38 0.81
N ALA A 650 -10.78 -13.64 1.18
CA ALA A 650 -9.92 -14.74 0.72
C ALA A 650 -10.03 -14.96 -0.80
N ARG A 651 -11.22 -14.78 -1.40
CA ARG A 651 -11.42 -14.79 -2.86
C ARG A 651 -10.76 -13.59 -3.53
N GLN A 652 -10.86 -12.39 -2.96
CA GLN A 652 -10.15 -11.20 -3.46
C GLN A 652 -8.62 -11.38 -3.41
N PHE A 653 -8.08 -11.97 -2.34
CA PHE A 653 -6.65 -12.30 -2.24
C PHE A 653 -6.23 -13.30 -3.34
N ALA A 654 -7.02 -14.33 -3.62
CA ALA A 654 -6.71 -15.32 -4.65
C ALA A 654 -6.80 -14.74 -6.07
N GLN A 655 -7.79 -13.88 -6.33
CA GLN A 655 -7.91 -13.13 -7.57
C GLN A 655 -6.70 -12.20 -7.77
N ALA A 656 -6.38 -11.36 -6.79
CA ALA A 656 -5.26 -10.42 -6.84
C ALA A 656 -3.91 -11.15 -7.00
N GLY A 657 -3.68 -12.17 -6.16
CA GLY A 657 -2.50 -13.02 -6.18
C GLY A 657 -2.33 -13.83 -7.45
N GLY A 658 -3.43 -14.38 -7.99
CA GLY A 658 -3.45 -15.17 -9.22
C GLY A 658 -3.33 -14.32 -10.49
N VAL A 659 -3.81 -13.07 -10.47
CA VAL A 659 -3.50 -12.08 -11.53
C VAL A 659 -2.02 -11.73 -11.51
N LEU A 660 -1.45 -11.36 -10.34
CA LEU A 660 -0.02 -11.05 -10.23
C LEU A 660 0.86 -12.24 -10.64
N TYR A 661 0.59 -13.43 -10.12
CA TYR A 661 1.35 -14.65 -10.43
C TYR A 661 1.39 -14.93 -11.93
N ARG A 662 0.26 -14.80 -12.65
CA ARG A 662 0.22 -14.95 -14.11
C ARG A 662 0.98 -13.85 -14.84
N ALA A 663 0.82 -12.59 -14.43
CA ALA A 663 1.48 -11.46 -15.08
C ALA A 663 3.01 -11.49 -14.90
N LEU A 664 3.51 -12.07 -13.80
CA LEU A 664 4.94 -12.39 -13.66
C LEU A 664 5.35 -13.52 -14.62
N ARG A 665 4.53 -14.57 -14.77
CA ARG A 665 4.79 -15.70 -15.70
C ARG A 665 4.70 -15.36 -17.19
N GLU A 666 4.31 -14.14 -17.56
CA GLU A 666 4.47 -13.64 -18.93
C GLU A 666 5.95 -13.47 -19.30
N ASP A 667 6.83 -13.23 -18.32
CA ASP A 667 8.27 -13.24 -18.50
C ASP A 667 8.85 -14.66 -18.35
N ALA A 668 9.75 -15.04 -19.25
CA ALA A 668 10.33 -16.39 -19.31
C ALA A 668 11.26 -16.71 -18.12
N THR A 669 11.92 -15.71 -17.54
CA THR A 669 12.82 -15.88 -16.38
C THR A 669 12.01 -16.11 -15.11
N PHE A 670 10.99 -15.28 -14.87
CA PHE A 670 10.01 -15.51 -13.82
C PHE A 670 9.29 -16.85 -14.00
N CYS A 671 8.84 -17.19 -15.20
CA CYS A 671 8.17 -18.45 -15.49
C CYS A 671 9.04 -19.65 -15.09
N SER A 672 10.34 -19.62 -15.44
CA SER A 672 11.31 -20.66 -15.08
C SER A 672 11.56 -20.77 -13.57
N VAL A 673 11.74 -19.63 -12.88
CA VAL A 673 11.92 -19.55 -11.42
C VAL A 673 10.68 -20.08 -10.70
N LEU A 674 9.48 -19.66 -11.12
CA LEU A 674 8.21 -20.05 -10.52
C LEU A 674 7.93 -21.55 -10.76
N ASP A 675 8.20 -22.10 -11.94
CA ASP A 675 8.09 -23.55 -12.19
C ASP A 675 9.07 -24.37 -11.36
N TYR A 676 10.27 -23.85 -11.07
CA TYR A 676 11.19 -24.53 -10.16
C TYR A 676 10.66 -24.57 -8.72
N ILE A 677 10.18 -23.41 -8.22
CA ILE A 677 9.60 -23.32 -6.86
C ILE A 677 8.37 -24.22 -6.75
N GLU A 678 7.42 -24.15 -7.68
CA GLU A 678 6.22 -24.99 -7.65
C GLU A 678 6.52 -26.48 -7.83
N GLY A 679 7.50 -26.83 -8.68
CA GLY A 679 7.87 -28.22 -8.97
C GLY A 679 8.82 -28.87 -7.97
N ARG A 680 9.41 -28.13 -7.02
CA ARG A 680 10.44 -28.65 -6.08
C ARG A 680 10.25 -28.24 -4.61
N ALA A 681 9.64 -27.10 -4.31
CA ALA A 681 9.62 -26.55 -2.96
C ALA A 681 8.50 -27.15 -2.09
N GLU A 682 8.87 -27.80 -1.00
CA GLU A 682 7.91 -28.42 -0.07
C GLU A 682 7.32 -27.40 0.91
N PRO A 683 6.08 -27.58 1.39
CA PRO A 683 5.52 -26.76 2.47
C PRO A 683 6.38 -26.81 3.73
N GLY A 684 6.83 -25.64 4.20
CA GLY A 684 7.83 -25.49 5.26
C GLY A 684 9.22 -25.06 4.78
N THR A 685 9.49 -25.12 3.47
CA THR A 685 10.72 -24.56 2.87
C THR A 685 10.87 -23.08 3.21
N ARG A 686 12.08 -22.65 3.59
CA ARG A 686 12.40 -21.22 3.75
C ARG A 686 12.67 -20.61 2.38
N LEU A 687 11.99 -19.51 2.06
CA LEU A 687 12.17 -18.78 0.80
C LEU A 687 12.53 -17.33 1.13
N THR A 688 13.83 -17.06 1.08
CA THR A 688 14.40 -15.74 1.35
C THR A 688 14.49 -14.95 0.05
N ILE A 689 13.78 -13.83 -0.03
CA ILE A 689 13.87 -12.89 -1.15
C ILE A 689 15.03 -11.93 -0.87
N VAL A 690 16.05 -11.88 -1.73
CA VAL A 690 17.26 -11.06 -1.54
C VAL A 690 17.22 -9.88 -2.51
N THR A 691 17.23 -8.65 -2.02
CA THR A 691 16.96 -7.47 -2.86
C THR A 691 17.70 -6.21 -2.44
N ARG A 692 17.76 -5.21 -3.33
CA ARG A 692 18.09 -3.80 -3.01
C ARG A 692 16.84 -2.93 -2.96
N ASP A 693 15.88 -3.20 -3.84
CA ASP A 693 14.82 -2.26 -4.24
C ASP A 693 13.58 -2.90 -4.88
N VAL A 694 13.55 -4.21 -5.08
CA VAL A 694 12.40 -4.97 -5.60
C VAL A 694 11.58 -5.46 -4.41
N SER A 695 10.29 -5.22 -4.42
CA SER A 695 9.42 -5.78 -3.39
C SER A 695 8.01 -5.99 -3.94
N LEU A 696 7.37 -7.05 -3.46
CA LEU A 696 6.05 -7.53 -3.81
C LEU A 696 5.44 -8.19 -2.56
N PRO A 697 4.11 -8.34 -2.47
CA PRO A 697 3.48 -9.12 -1.41
C PRO A 697 3.57 -10.61 -1.77
N TRP A 698 4.78 -11.18 -1.63
CA TRP A 698 5.10 -12.57 -1.98
C TRP A 698 4.15 -13.58 -1.30
N GLU A 699 3.69 -13.26 -0.09
CA GLU A 699 2.69 -14.00 0.67
C GLU A 699 1.39 -14.28 -0.10
N LEU A 700 0.96 -13.34 -0.94
CA LEU A 700 -0.30 -13.41 -1.68
C LEU A 700 -0.19 -14.13 -3.02
N LEU A 701 1.01 -14.51 -3.48
CA LEU A 701 1.14 -15.25 -4.75
C LEU A 701 0.34 -16.57 -4.69
N TYR A 702 -0.54 -16.73 -5.66
CA TYR A 702 -1.53 -17.80 -5.74
C TYR A 702 -1.41 -18.52 -7.10
N PRO A 703 -0.78 -19.71 -7.18
CA PRO A 703 -0.41 -20.32 -8.46
C PRO A 703 -1.59 -20.81 -9.32
N GLN A 704 -2.72 -21.13 -8.70
CA GLN A 704 -3.92 -21.58 -9.40
C GLN A 704 -4.61 -20.37 -10.05
N ARG A 705 -5.09 -20.53 -11.29
CA ARG A 705 -5.92 -19.50 -11.95
C ARG A 705 -7.18 -19.21 -11.13
N PHE A 706 -7.34 -17.96 -10.71
CA PHE A 706 -8.52 -17.43 -10.03
C PHE A 706 -8.81 -16.05 -10.63
N ASP A 707 -10.03 -15.85 -11.14
CA ASP A 707 -10.42 -14.69 -11.97
C ASP A 707 -11.60 -13.92 -11.35
N ALA A 708 -11.84 -12.70 -11.83
CA ALA A 708 -13.06 -11.96 -11.52
C ALA A 708 -14.34 -12.72 -11.91
N ASP A 709 -14.27 -13.47 -13.02
CA ASP A 709 -15.37 -14.29 -13.54
C ASP A 709 -15.50 -15.67 -12.86
N ALA A 710 -14.70 -15.96 -11.82
CA ALA A 710 -14.78 -17.23 -11.10
C ALA A 710 -16.14 -17.33 -10.36
N PRO A 711 -16.99 -18.34 -10.64
CA PRO A 711 -18.27 -18.53 -9.98
C PRO A 711 -18.17 -18.61 -8.45
N ASP A 712 -19.23 -18.22 -7.73
CA ASP A 712 -19.26 -18.18 -6.27
C ASP A 712 -18.95 -19.55 -5.62
N ASP A 713 -19.26 -20.65 -6.30
CA ASP A 713 -18.99 -22.03 -5.90
C ASP A 713 -17.61 -22.56 -6.34
N TRP A 714 -16.81 -21.78 -7.10
CA TRP A 714 -15.44 -22.16 -7.47
C TRP A 714 -14.61 -22.47 -6.20
N PRO A 715 -13.97 -23.66 -6.11
CA PRO A 715 -13.27 -24.08 -4.91
C PRO A 715 -11.96 -23.30 -4.73
N LEU A 716 -12.01 -22.33 -3.81
CA LEU A 716 -10.82 -21.67 -3.28
C LEU A 716 -10.00 -22.65 -2.43
N GLN A 717 -8.67 -22.66 -2.59
CA GLN A 717 -7.74 -23.50 -1.84
C GLN A 717 -6.69 -22.62 -1.14
N PRO A 718 -7.02 -22.02 0.02
CA PRO A 718 -6.12 -21.09 0.72
C PRO A 718 -4.72 -21.64 1.04
N GLU A 719 -4.57 -22.96 1.09
CA GLU A 719 -3.31 -23.68 1.28
C GLU A 719 -2.34 -23.55 0.09
N LEU A 720 -2.78 -23.00 -1.05
CA LEU A 720 -1.93 -22.73 -2.22
C LEU A 720 -1.21 -21.37 -2.15
N PHE A 721 -1.67 -20.43 -1.32
CA PHE A 721 -0.98 -19.15 -1.13
C PHE A 721 0.46 -19.39 -0.64
N TRP A 722 1.43 -18.74 -1.28
CA TRP A 722 2.84 -18.81 -0.91
C TRP A 722 3.08 -18.52 0.58
N GLY A 723 2.36 -17.56 1.18
CA GLY A 723 2.44 -17.26 2.61
C GLY A 723 2.01 -18.39 3.54
N THR A 724 1.20 -19.36 3.08
CA THR A 724 0.85 -20.57 3.85
C THR A 724 1.79 -21.75 3.61
N ARG A 725 2.57 -21.71 2.52
CA ARG A 725 3.47 -22.80 2.11
C ARG A 725 4.90 -22.55 2.54
N PHE A 726 5.40 -21.33 2.40
CA PHE A 726 6.82 -21.03 2.57
C PHE A 726 7.07 -20.10 3.77
N ALA A 727 8.16 -20.35 4.48
CA ALA A 727 8.67 -19.41 5.47
C ALA A 727 9.36 -18.26 4.71
N LEU A 728 8.53 -17.31 4.28
CA LEU A 728 8.92 -16.12 3.52
C LEU A 728 9.60 -15.09 4.43
N GLU A 729 10.66 -14.48 3.90
CA GLU A 729 11.33 -13.30 4.45
C GLU A 729 11.96 -12.50 3.30
N THR A 730 12.10 -11.17 3.46
CA THR A 730 12.87 -10.33 2.52
C THR A 730 14.14 -9.82 3.20
N GLN A 731 15.31 -10.15 2.67
CA GLN A 731 16.61 -9.62 3.10
C GLN A 731 17.08 -8.50 2.17
N PHE A 732 17.48 -7.37 2.74
CA PHE A 732 17.95 -6.21 1.97
C PHE A 732 19.47 -6.04 2.03
N LEU A 733 20.09 -6.08 0.85
CA LEU A 733 21.53 -5.90 0.62
C LEU A 733 22.04 -4.50 1.09
N GLY A 734 23.31 -4.43 1.47
CA GLY A 734 24.14 -3.23 1.29
C GLY A 734 24.14 -2.13 2.36
N GLU A 735 23.44 -2.25 3.50
CA GLU A 735 23.40 -1.19 4.55
C GLU A 735 23.66 -1.69 6.00
N GLY A 736 24.29 -2.86 6.20
CA GLY A 736 24.43 -3.51 7.52
C GLY A 736 25.86 -3.70 8.08
N ASP A 737 26.01 -3.45 9.39
CA ASP A 737 27.16 -3.81 10.25
C ASP A 737 26.75 -5.04 11.09
N TYR A 738 26.55 -6.16 10.39
CA TYR A 738 25.84 -7.34 10.90
C TYR A 738 26.50 -7.96 12.13
N ALA A 739 27.83 -7.97 12.18
CA ALA A 739 28.59 -8.50 13.31
C ALA A 739 28.25 -7.73 14.59
N SER A 740 28.17 -6.39 14.52
CA SER A 740 27.78 -5.58 15.68
C SER A 740 26.29 -5.69 16.01
N LEU A 741 25.41 -5.86 15.01
CA LEU A 741 23.98 -6.10 15.27
C LEU A 741 23.78 -7.39 16.08
N LEU A 742 24.41 -8.49 15.67
CA LEU A 742 24.36 -9.78 16.38
C LEU A 742 25.05 -9.73 17.74
N LYS A 743 26.21 -9.08 17.83
CA LYS A 743 26.94 -8.89 19.10
C LYS A 743 26.11 -8.10 20.10
N ALA A 744 25.53 -6.97 19.68
CA ALA A 744 24.61 -6.18 20.51
C ALA A 744 23.38 -6.99 20.90
N ARG A 745 22.79 -7.74 19.97
CA ARG A 745 21.61 -8.58 20.20
C ARG A 745 21.85 -9.69 21.22
N ARG A 746 22.95 -10.43 21.11
CA ARG A 746 23.33 -11.50 22.05
C ARG A 746 23.75 -10.97 23.42
N GLN A 747 24.23 -9.73 23.52
CA GLN A 747 24.61 -9.08 24.78
C GLN A 747 23.43 -8.35 25.46
N ALA A 748 22.35 -8.05 24.73
CA ALA A 748 21.17 -7.41 25.27
C ALA A 748 20.32 -8.38 26.11
N LYS A 749 19.71 -7.86 27.17
CA LYS A 749 18.63 -8.57 27.88
C LYS A 749 17.35 -8.50 27.05
N ALA A 750 16.48 -9.50 27.18
CA ALA A 750 15.15 -9.47 26.57
C ALA A 750 14.33 -8.29 27.13
N THR A 751 13.98 -7.36 26.25
CA THR A 751 13.24 -6.12 26.57
C THR A 751 12.29 -5.75 25.44
N ALA A 752 11.12 -5.23 25.80
CA ALA A 752 10.09 -4.80 24.86
C ALA A 752 9.68 -3.34 25.11
N SER A 753 9.41 -2.60 24.03
CA SER A 753 8.83 -1.25 24.05
C SER A 753 7.53 -1.26 23.27
N LEU A 754 6.40 -1.23 23.99
CA LEU A 754 5.06 -1.20 23.42
C LEU A 754 4.61 0.25 23.28
N ASN A 755 4.51 0.72 22.04
CA ASN A 755 4.28 2.12 21.70
C ASN A 755 2.89 2.23 21.05
N LEU A 756 1.93 2.71 21.83
CA LEU A 756 0.50 2.57 21.57
C LEU A 756 -0.12 3.96 21.39
N ASN A 757 -0.54 4.32 20.17
CA ASN A 757 -1.25 5.57 19.94
C ASN A 757 -2.58 5.55 20.73
N PRO A 758 -2.79 6.49 21.68
CA PRO A 758 -3.97 6.48 22.56
C PRO A 758 -5.28 6.83 21.84
N THR A 759 -5.25 7.33 20.60
CA THR A 759 -6.47 7.62 19.83
C THR A 759 -7.13 6.36 19.25
N ILE A 760 -6.35 5.27 19.11
CA ILE A 760 -6.78 4.05 18.42
C ILE A 760 -7.67 3.20 19.32
N THR A 761 -8.96 3.49 19.25
CA THR A 761 -10.01 2.85 20.06
C THR A 761 -11.02 2.11 19.18
N VAL A 762 -11.31 0.88 19.59
CA VAL A 762 -12.40 0.03 19.10
C VAL A 762 -13.19 -0.42 20.32
N ASP A 763 -14.52 -0.38 20.24
CA ASP A 763 -15.51 -0.90 21.21
C ASP A 763 -15.10 -0.78 22.68
N ALA A 764 -14.88 0.47 23.11
CA ALA A 764 -14.39 0.84 24.44
C ALA A 764 -13.09 0.10 24.82
N ASP A 765 -11.98 0.54 24.25
CA ASP A 765 -10.60 0.13 24.60
C ASP A 765 -10.24 -1.34 24.31
N GLN A 766 -10.92 -2.04 23.40
CA GLN A 766 -10.57 -3.43 23.04
C GLN A 766 -9.09 -3.59 22.60
N PRO A 767 -8.50 -2.73 21.73
CA PRO A 767 -7.10 -2.85 21.35
C PRO A 767 -6.18 -2.65 22.55
N ARG A 768 -6.46 -1.62 23.36
CA ARG A 768 -5.67 -1.26 24.52
C ARG A 768 -5.65 -2.38 25.58
N LYS A 769 -6.79 -3.01 25.84
CA LYS A 769 -6.91 -4.18 26.74
C LYS A 769 -6.05 -5.36 26.28
N VAL A 770 -5.96 -5.59 24.97
CA VAL A 770 -5.08 -6.62 24.38
C VAL A 770 -3.60 -6.28 24.64
N HIS A 771 -3.20 -5.02 24.45
CA HIS A 771 -1.82 -4.58 24.67
C HIS A 771 -1.43 -4.51 26.15
N ASP A 772 -2.35 -4.12 27.05
CA ASP A 772 -2.11 -4.17 28.50
C ASP A 772 -1.99 -5.62 29.00
N ALA A 773 -2.77 -6.56 28.42
CA ALA A 773 -2.65 -8.00 28.70
C ALA A 773 -1.32 -8.58 28.22
N LEU A 774 -0.87 -8.23 27.00
CA LEU A 774 0.46 -8.55 26.48
C LEU A 774 1.56 -8.01 27.41
N ALA A 775 1.44 -6.76 27.85
CA ALA A 775 2.39 -6.11 28.75
C ALA A 775 2.41 -6.74 30.15
N ALA A 776 1.32 -7.37 30.59
CA ALA A 776 1.25 -8.13 31.84
C ALA A 776 1.88 -9.52 31.69
N ALA A 777 1.59 -10.23 30.60
CA ALA A 777 2.19 -11.53 30.27
C ALA A 777 3.72 -11.42 30.21
N LEU A 778 4.24 -10.56 29.32
CA LEU A 778 5.67 -10.39 29.09
C LEU A 778 6.44 -10.05 30.39
N ARG A 779 5.87 -9.22 31.27
CA ARG A 779 6.48 -8.93 32.59
C ARG A 779 6.50 -10.13 33.53
N ALA A 780 5.48 -10.99 33.49
CA ALA A 780 5.44 -12.23 34.28
C ALA A 780 6.41 -13.30 33.75
N GLN A 781 6.77 -13.25 32.47
CA GLN A 781 7.71 -14.16 31.81
C GLN A 781 9.19 -13.71 31.93
N GLY A 782 9.46 -12.49 32.37
CA GLY A 782 10.80 -11.99 32.69
C GLY A 782 11.32 -10.78 31.88
N PRO A 783 10.97 -10.59 30.59
CA PRO A 783 11.33 -9.40 29.85
C PRO A 783 10.91 -8.06 30.50
N THR A 784 11.79 -7.06 30.46
CA THR A 784 11.42 -5.69 30.87
C THR A 784 10.53 -5.05 29.81
N VAL A 785 9.33 -4.60 30.19
CA VAL A 785 8.36 -4.00 29.25
C VAL A 785 8.12 -2.52 29.56
N GLU A 786 8.61 -1.66 28.67
CA GLU A 786 8.23 -0.26 28.52
C GLU A 786 6.85 -0.18 27.81
N VAL A 787 5.97 0.71 28.25
CA VAL A 787 4.68 0.98 27.60
C VAL A 787 4.51 2.49 27.47
N ASN A 788 4.59 2.98 26.24
CA ASN A 788 4.42 4.39 25.88
C ASN A 788 3.03 4.58 25.27
N ALA A 789 2.25 5.52 25.83
CA ALA A 789 0.87 5.79 25.45
C ALA A 789 0.60 7.30 25.27
N ASP A 790 1.64 8.04 24.89
CA ASP A 790 1.59 9.46 24.52
C ASP A 790 2.54 9.72 23.34
N GLY A 791 2.15 10.64 22.46
CA GLY A 791 2.88 10.88 21.21
C GLY A 791 4.34 11.33 21.41
N ARG A 792 4.68 11.96 22.54
CA ARG A 792 6.05 12.48 22.77
C ARG A 792 7.03 11.37 23.10
N ASN A 793 6.66 10.44 23.98
CA ASN A 793 7.53 9.29 24.28
C ASN A 793 7.64 8.35 23.07
N ILE A 794 6.54 8.09 22.35
CA ILE A 794 6.58 7.29 21.11
C ILE A 794 7.45 7.97 20.05
N ARG A 795 7.36 9.30 19.88
CA ARG A 795 8.24 10.08 18.99
C ARG A 795 9.69 10.01 19.40
N ASP A 796 10.00 10.05 20.70
CA ASP A 796 11.37 9.90 21.21
C ASP A 796 11.96 8.50 20.92
N VAL A 797 11.14 7.44 21.00
CA VAL A 797 11.54 6.09 20.57
C VAL A 797 11.80 6.06 19.05
N VAL A 798 10.82 6.46 18.24
CA VAL A 798 10.84 6.35 16.77
C VAL A 798 11.90 7.26 16.13
N VAL A 799 11.91 8.55 16.48
CA VAL A 799 12.85 9.54 15.93
C VAL A 799 14.22 9.38 16.56
N ARG A 800 14.33 9.37 17.90
CA ARG A 800 15.62 9.51 18.60
C ARG A 800 16.23 8.20 19.10
N ALA A 801 15.62 7.04 18.78
CA ALA A 801 16.06 5.72 19.25
C ALA A 801 16.21 5.61 20.78
N LYS A 802 15.37 6.35 21.53
CA LYS A 802 15.45 6.50 22.99
C LYS A 802 14.86 5.30 23.75
N THR A 803 15.31 4.09 23.43
CA THR A 803 14.96 2.86 24.18
C THR A 803 16.07 1.81 24.05
N ASP A 804 16.29 1.04 25.12
CA ASP A 804 17.16 -0.15 25.15
C ASP A 804 16.38 -1.44 24.74
N ALA A 805 15.24 -1.30 24.05
CA ALA A 805 14.39 -2.42 23.63
C ALA A 805 15.05 -3.38 22.62
N THR A 806 14.82 -4.68 22.80
CA THR A 806 15.09 -5.73 21.80
C THR A 806 13.89 -5.99 20.87
N LEU A 807 12.69 -5.58 21.27
CA LEU A 807 11.51 -5.56 20.40
C LEU A 807 10.76 -4.23 20.57
N ILE A 808 10.48 -3.54 19.46
CA ILE A 808 9.68 -2.31 19.45
C ILE A 808 8.38 -2.59 18.72
N TYR A 809 7.26 -2.57 19.44
CA TYR A 809 5.92 -2.70 18.85
C TYR A 809 5.31 -1.31 18.69
N LEU A 810 4.91 -0.95 17.47
CA LEU A 810 4.29 0.33 17.13
C LEU A 810 2.84 0.09 16.68
N PHE A 811 1.87 0.60 17.43
CA PHE A 811 0.45 0.55 17.07
C PHE A 811 -0.04 1.98 16.86
N CYS A 812 -0.21 2.36 15.60
CA CYS A 812 -0.37 3.76 15.15
C CYS A 812 -1.29 3.87 13.93
N HIS A 813 -1.62 5.09 13.50
CA HIS A 813 -2.21 5.33 12.19
C HIS A 813 -1.09 5.61 11.17
N GLY A 814 -1.28 5.15 9.93
CA GLY A 814 -0.29 5.28 8.86
C GLY A 814 -0.86 6.08 7.69
N SER A 815 -0.20 7.16 7.33
CA SER A 815 -0.58 8.02 6.21
C SER A 815 0.50 7.95 5.13
N PRO A 816 0.32 7.13 4.07
CA PRO A 816 1.23 7.07 2.93
C PRO A 816 1.18 8.36 2.08
N PRO A 817 2.15 8.59 1.17
CA PRO A 817 2.07 9.67 0.18
C PRO A 817 0.76 9.61 -0.62
N PRO A 818 0.10 10.74 -0.88
CA PRO A 818 -1.21 10.77 -1.55
C PRO A 818 -1.14 10.48 -3.06
N SER A 819 0.05 10.55 -3.67
CA SER A 819 0.30 10.20 -5.08
C SER A 819 1.80 10.00 -5.31
N PRO A 820 2.23 9.10 -6.22
CA PRO A 820 3.62 9.02 -6.68
C PRO A 820 4.15 10.33 -7.27
N ALA A 821 3.27 11.23 -7.74
CA ALA A 821 3.63 12.50 -8.35
C ALA A 821 3.70 13.70 -7.36
N ALA A 822 3.36 13.50 -6.08
CA ALA A 822 3.27 14.57 -5.08
C ALA A 822 4.00 14.18 -3.77
N PRO A 823 5.25 14.63 -3.55
CA PRO A 823 6.11 14.09 -2.50
C PRO A 823 5.83 14.72 -1.13
N ARG A 824 4.70 14.37 -0.51
CA ARG A 824 4.59 14.39 0.96
C ARG A 824 5.17 13.07 1.49
N PRO A 825 6.19 13.09 2.37
CA PRO A 825 6.79 11.87 2.89
C PRO A 825 5.79 11.00 3.64
N GLU A 826 6.01 9.68 3.63
CA GLU A 826 5.29 8.72 4.48
C GLU A 826 5.26 9.21 5.92
N SER A 827 4.14 9.00 6.64
CA SER A 827 4.01 9.44 8.02
C SER A 827 3.23 8.48 8.91
N LEU A 828 3.61 8.46 10.19
CA LEU A 828 2.95 7.75 11.27
C LEU A 828 2.33 8.76 12.23
N GLU A 829 1.03 8.65 12.49
CA GLU A 829 0.34 9.40 13.53
C GLU A 829 0.37 8.60 14.84
N LEU A 830 0.98 9.21 15.85
CA LEU A 830 1.36 8.58 17.12
C LEU A 830 0.44 9.00 18.28
N ASP A 831 -0.24 10.14 18.15
CA ASP A 831 -1.21 10.72 19.09
C ASP A 831 -1.93 11.90 18.38
N ASN A 832 -2.97 12.48 18.99
CA ASN A 832 -3.65 13.68 18.49
C ASN A 832 -2.64 14.81 18.21
N GLY A 833 -2.54 15.22 16.95
CA GLY A 833 -1.60 16.28 16.54
C GLY A 833 -0.12 15.90 16.63
N CYS A 834 0.23 14.64 16.88
CA CYS A 834 1.59 14.16 16.96
C CYS A 834 1.86 13.13 15.85
N SER A 835 2.29 13.62 14.68
CA SER A 835 2.79 12.78 13.59
C SER A 835 4.31 12.83 13.47
N VAL A 836 4.89 11.78 12.90
CA VAL A 836 6.30 11.70 12.47
C VAL A 836 6.30 11.28 11.01
N SER A 837 6.94 12.06 10.15
CA SER A 837 7.21 11.68 8.76
C SER A 837 8.63 11.10 8.62
N VAL A 838 8.87 10.31 7.57
CA VAL A 838 10.15 9.58 7.41
C VAL A 838 11.38 10.50 7.35
N ASP A 839 11.25 11.70 6.80
CA ASP A 839 12.29 12.75 6.78
C ASP A 839 12.65 13.31 8.17
N GLN A 840 11.76 13.14 9.16
CA GLN A 840 11.99 13.58 10.54
C GLN A 840 12.72 12.51 11.37
N ILE A 841 13.09 11.37 10.77
CA ILE A 841 13.78 10.26 11.44
C ILE A 841 15.28 10.58 11.52
N ASP A 842 15.78 10.71 12.75
CA ASP A 842 17.20 10.96 13.01
C ASP A 842 18.00 9.67 12.81
N GLU A 843 18.53 9.46 11.60
CA GLU A 843 19.34 8.31 11.24
C GLU A 843 20.70 8.25 11.99
N GLN A 844 21.17 9.37 12.56
CA GLN A 844 22.43 9.39 13.33
C GLN A 844 22.26 8.74 14.72
N ARG A 845 21.06 8.79 15.29
CA ARG A 845 20.73 8.09 16.55
C ARG A 845 20.29 6.65 16.28
N VAL A 846 21.24 5.72 16.28
CA VAL A 846 20.98 4.28 16.10
C VAL A 846 20.41 3.62 17.36
N TYR A 847 19.57 2.60 17.19
CA TYR A 847 19.08 1.75 18.28
C TYR A 847 20.22 0.86 18.80
N ARG A 848 20.47 0.91 20.12
CA ARG A 848 21.63 0.25 20.75
C ARG A 848 21.60 -1.27 20.67
N ASN A 849 20.44 -1.87 20.95
CA ASN A 849 20.28 -3.32 21.18
C ASN A 849 19.71 -4.06 19.96
N ALA A 850 19.84 -3.45 18.77
CA ALA A 850 19.44 -3.99 17.48
C ALA A 850 18.01 -4.62 17.48
N PRO A 851 16.96 -3.79 17.63
CA PRO A 851 15.59 -4.27 17.84
C PRO A 851 15.01 -4.93 16.58
N VAL A 852 14.11 -5.90 16.79
CA VAL A 852 13.09 -6.23 15.79
C VAL A 852 11.94 -5.26 16.01
N ILE A 853 11.49 -4.59 14.96
CA ILE A 853 10.36 -3.67 15.02
C ILE A 853 9.13 -4.39 14.46
N PHE A 854 7.97 -4.17 15.08
CA PHE A 854 6.67 -4.57 14.54
C PHE A 854 5.88 -3.28 14.31
N LEU A 855 5.76 -2.85 13.04
CA LEU A 855 4.98 -1.67 12.66
C LEU A 855 3.55 -2.10 12.29
N ASN A 856 2.67 -2.00 13.27
CA ASN A 856 1.29 -2.41 13.19
C ASN A 856 0.37 -1.20 12.94
N ALA A 857 0.66 -0.43 11.89
CA ALA A 857 -0.14 0.75 11.57
C ALA A 857 -1.46 0.34 10.90
N CYS A 858 -2.60 0.77 11.43
CA CYS A 858 -3.92 0.27 10.99
C CYS A 858 -4.20 0.57 9.50
N SER A 859 -3.72 1.72 9.04
CA SER A 859 -3.82 2.19 7.66
C SER A 859 -2.53 1.98 6.85
N ALA A 860 -1.60 1.12 7.30
CA ALA A 860 -0.25 0.96 6.71
C ALA A 860 -0.29 0.86 5.18
N GLY A 861 -0.98 -0.14 4.64
CA GLY A 861 -1.03 -0.40 3.20
C GLY A 861 -2.11 0.34 2.41
N ALA A 862 -2.62 1.49 2.88
CA ALA A 862 -3.85 2.11 2.35
C ALA A 862 -3.90 2.29 0.82
N PHE A 863 -2.77 2.50 0.14
CA PHE A 863 -2.71 2.71 -1.32
C PHE A 863 -1.52 2.05 -2.03
N SER A 864 -0.78 1.15 -1.40
CA SER A 864 0.35 0.45 -2.04
C SER A 864 0.65 -0.88 -1.32
N PRO A 865 1.00 -1.96 -2.06
CA PRO A 865 1.48 -3.21 -1.47
C PRO A 865 2.74 -3.06 -0.60
N LEU A 866 3.42 -1.91 -0.73
CA LEU A 866 4.74 -1.60 -0.16
C LEU A 866 4.76 -0.25 0.60
N SER A 867 3.63 0.24 1.08
CA SER A 867 3.65 1.44 1.93
C SER A 867 4.56 1.21 3.16
N PHE A 868 5.22 2.28 3.62
CA PHE A 868 6.22 2.29 4.69
C PHE A 868 7.62 1.78 4.29
N THR A 869 7.94 1.80 2.99
CA THR A 869 9.28 1.48 2.45
C THR A 869 10.35 2.52 2.80
N GLY A 870 9.97 3.79 3.02
CA GLY A 870 10.85 4.81 3.57
C GLY A 870 11.19 4.52 5.03
N PHE A 871 10.20 4.23 5.87
CA PHE A 871 10.41 3.85 7.27
C PHE A 871 11.25 2.57 7.41
N LEU A 872 11.05 1.58 6.55
CA LEU A 872 11.89 0.39 6.44
C LEU A 872 13.38 0.73 6.27
N ARG A 873 13.71 1.60 5.31
CA ARG A 873 15.09 2.06 5.08
C ARG A 873 15.63 2.84 6.28
N ALA A 874 14.86 3.79 6.81
CA ALA A 874 15.27 4.62 7.94
C ALA A 874 15.51 3.80 9.22
N PHE A 875 14.67 2.79 9.51
CA PHE A 875 14.86 1.88 10.64
C PHE A 875 16.06 0.94 10.46
N ARG A 876 16.32 0.42 9.24
CA ARG A 876 17.54 -0.36 8.95
C ARG A 876 18.82 0.43 9.22
N ARG A 877 18.86 1.70 8.78
CA ARG A 877 19.98 2.63 9.04
C ARG A 877 20.16 2.95 10.51
N LYS A 878 19.05 3.05 11.25
CA LYS A 878 19.05 3.10 12.73
C LYS A 878 19.39 1.77 13.41
N LYS A 879 19.96 0.79 12.69
CA LYS A 879 20.41 -0.52 13.21
C LYS A 879 19.28 -1.43 13.75
N ALA A 880 18.04 -1.28 13.29
CA ALA A 880 17.00 -2.27 13.55
C ALA A 880 17.30 -3.59 12.77
N LEU A 881 17.16 -4.74 13.42
CA LEU A 881 17.42 -6.06 12.84
C LEU A 881 16.37 -6.48 11.80
N GLY A 882 15.13 -6.02 11.93
CA GLY A 882 14.07 -6.31 10.98
C GLY A 882 12.76 -5.59 11.30
N LEU A 883 11.83 -5.65 10.36
CA LEU A 883 10.47 -5.14 10.47
C LEU A 883 9.46 -6.25 10.16
N ILE A 884 8.44 -6.40 11.01
CA ILE A 884 7.17 -7.04 10.65
C ILE A 884 6.15 -5.93 10.41
N ALA A 885 5.50 -5.92 9.25
CA ALA A 885 4.52 -4.89 8.88
C ALA A 885 3.46 -5.44 7.91
N PRO A 886 2.22 -4.89 7.91
CA PRO A 886 1.19 -5.28 6.96
C PRO A 886 1.31 -4.51 5.63
N SER A 887 1.45 -5.27 4.53
CA SER A 887 1.52 -4.79 3.13
C SER A 887 0.22 -4.17 2.60
N PHE A 888 -0.90 -4.47 3.25
CA PHE A 888 -2.24 -3.94 2.95
C PHE A 888 -2.92 -3.55 4.27
N PRO A 889 -4.01 -2.77 4.27
CA PRO A 889 -4.70 -2.39 5.50
C PRO A 889 -5.21 -3.63 6.25
N VAL A 890 -5.37 -3.51 7.56
CA VAL A 890 -5.85 -4.59 8.44
C VAL A 890 -6.89 -4.05 9.42
N PRO A 891 -7.95 -4.81 9.77
CA PRO A 891 -8.96 -4.35 10.73
C PRO A 891 -8.32 -4.12 12.10
N THR A 892 -8.57 -2.97 12.72
CA THR A 892 -7.88 -2.50 13.93
C THR A 892 -7.91 -3.50 15.10
N GLY A 893 -9.04 -4.18 15.33
CA GLY A 893 -9.16 -5.21 16.36
C GLY A 893 -8.26 -6.43 16.08
N PHE A 894 -8.31 -6.95 14.86
CA PHE A 894 -7.48 -8.07 14.40
C PHE A 894 -6.00 -7.69 14.42
N ALA A 895 -5.65 -6.49 13.97
CA ALA A 895 -4.29 -5.99 14.01
C ALA A 895 -3.75 -6.00 15.45
N ALA A 896 -4.51 -5.46 16.41
CA ALA A 896 -4.11 -5.46 17.82
C ALA A 896 -3.90 -6.88 18.38
N ARG A 897 -4.84 -7.80 18.13
CA ARG A 897 -4.77 -9.20 18.59
C ARG A 897 -3.62 -9.96 17.96
N PHE A 898 -3.53 -9.96 16.63
CA PHE A 898 -2.51 -10.66 15.87
C PHE A 898 -1.10 -10.13 16.19
N GLY A 899 -0.95 -8.81 16.27
CA GLY A 899 0.30 -8.19 16.68
C GLY A 899 0.74 -8.60 18.08
N ALA A 900 -0.19 -8.67 19.04
CA ALA A 900 0.12 -9.16 20.38
C ALA A 900 0.50 -10.65 20.41
N ASP A 901 -0.25 -11.52 19.72
CA ASP A 901 0.03 -12.95 19.66
C ASP A 901 1.40 -13.25 19.02
N VAL A 902 1.79 -12.51 17.97
CA VAL A 902 3.12 -12.64 17.35
C VAL A 902 4.22 -12.09 18.25
N VAL A 903 4.01 -10.94 18.91
CA VAL A 903 5.01 -10.36 19.82
C VAL A 903 5.27 -11.26 21.03
N ASP A 904 4.23 -11.88 21.60
CA ASP A 904 4.39 -12.91 22.65
C ASP A 904 5.20 -14.11 22.12
N ALA A 905 4.85 -14.63 20.94
CA ALA A 905 5.55 -15.76 20.34
C ALA A 905 7.04 -15.49 20.08
N CYS A 906 7.43 -14.25 19.76
CA CYS A 906 8.83 -13.82 19.61
C CYS A 906 9.67 -13.94 20.90
N PHE A 907 9.05 -13.96 22.09
CA PHE A 907 9.74 -14.20 23.36
C PHE A 907 9.63 -15.67 23.83
N HIS A 908 8.58 -16.40 23.43
CA HIS A 908 8.28 -17.75 23.96
C HIS A 908 8.51 -18.92 22.99
N SER A 909 8.97 -18.66 21.77
CA SER A 909 9.30 -19.69 20.76
C SER A 909 10.80 -19.74 20.42
N PRO A 910 11.69 -20.03 21.39
CA PRO A 910 13.14 -20.07 21.14
C PRO A 910 13.49 -21.09 20.04
N GLY A 911 14.42 -20.72 19.15
CA GLY A 911 14.85 -21.55 18.02
C GLY A 911 13.91 -21.56 16.81
N ARG A 912 12.84 -20.76 16.79
CA ARG A 912 12.06 -20.48 15.58
C ARG A 912 12.41 -19.11 15.00
N SER A 913 12.65 -19.04 13.70
CA SER A 913 12.83 -17.77 13.00
C SER A 913 11.50 -17.02 12.83
N LEU A 914 11.54 -15.71 12.67
CA LEU A 914 10.39 -14.83 12.44
C LEU A 914 9.55 -15.29 11.24
N ALA A 915 10.20 -15.69 10.14
CA ALA A 915 9.56 -16.27 8.97
C ALA A 915 8.80 -17.57 9.29
N GLY A 916 9.39 -18.44 10.12
CA GLY A 916 8.77 -19.69 10.57
C GLY A 916 7.61 -19.46 11.56
N LEU A 917 7.70 -18.42 12.40
CA LEU A 917 6.61 -18.00 13.28
C LEU A 917 5.41 -17.50 12.46
N LEU A 918 5.63 -16.57 11.53
CA LEU A 918 4.56 -16.05 10.67
C LEU A 918 3.94 -17.13 9.79
N LEU A 919 4.73 -18.07 9.24
CA LEU A 919 4.19 -19.24 8.53
C LEU A 919 3.23 -20.05 9.42
N GLY A 920 3.64 -20.36 10.66
CA GLY A 920 2.80 -21.09 11.61
C GLY A 920 1.49 -20.36 11.93
N PHE A 921 1.54 -19.05 12.14
CA PHE A 921 0.36 -18.21 12.35
C PHE A 921 -0.55 -18.16 11.11
N ARG A 922 0.01 -17.94 9.91
CA ARG A 922 -0.74 -17.94 8.65
C ARG A 922 -1.48 -19.27 8.46
N GLN A 923 -0.79 -20.40 8.61
CA GLN A 923 -1.41 -21.74 8.54
C GLN A 923 -2.46 -21.96 9.63
N GLN A 924 -2.27 -21.46 10.85
CA GLN A 924 -3.26 -21.58 11.93
C GLN A 924 -4.56 -20.82 11.61
N HIS A 925 -4.45 -19.57 11.14
CA HIS A 925 -5.61 -18.72 10.85
C HIS A 925 -6.32 -19.17 9.57
N VAL A 926 -5.57 -19.54 8.53
CA VAL A 926 -6.14 -20.01 7.26
C VAL A 926 -6.95 -21.30 7.45
N ARG A 927 -6.49 -22.26 8.28
CA ARG A 927 -7.29 -23.44 8.67
C ARG A 927 -8.56 -23.11 9.47
N ARG A 928 -8.71 -21.88 9.98
CA ARG A 928 -9.95 -21.37 10.60
C ARG A 928 -10.77 -20.51 9.62
N GLY A 929 -10.37 -20.42 8.35
CA GLY A 929 -10.99 -19.58 7.33
C GLY A 929 -10.62 -18.10 7.41
N ASN A 930 -9.57 -17.71 8.15
CA ASN A 930 -9.11 -16.33 8.27
C ASN A 930 -7.83 -16.10 7.43
N PRO A 931 -7.90 -15.35 6.32
CA PRO A 931 -6.75 -15.12 5.44
C PRO A 931 -5.83 -13.97 5.90
N LEU A 932 -6.27 -13.12 6.83
CA LEU A 932 -5.63 -11.81 7.07
C LEU A 932 -4.13 -11.84 7.46
N PRO A 933 -3.58 -12.87 8.14
CA PRO A 933 -2.13 -12.97 8.36
C PRO A 933 -1.27 -13.03 7.08
N LEU A 934 -1.86 -13.31 5.91
CA LEU A 934 -1.17 -13.22 4.61
C LEU A 934 -0.84 -11.77 4.24
N LEU A 935 -1.43 -10.77 4.89
CA LEU A 935 -1.10 -9.36 4.67
C LEU A 935 0.18 -8.92 5.40
N TYR A 936 0.65 -9.65 6.42
CA TYR A 936 1.87 -9.30 7.14
C TYR A 936 3.10 -9.91 6.46
N ALA A 937 4.02 -9.07 6.02
CA ALA A 937 5.34 -9.46 5.54
C ALA A 937 6.41 -9.28 6.64
N VAL A 938 7.53 -9.99 6.51
CA VAL A 938 8.72 -9.79 7.36
C VAL A 938 9.94 -9.45 6.50
N GLN A 939 10.64 -8.39 6.91
CA GLN A 939 11.78 -7.83 6.19
C GLN A 939 12.95 -7.71 7.17
N CYS A 940 14.03 -8.43 6.90
CA CYS A 940 15.14 -8.62 7.84
C CYS A 940 16.46 -8.08 7.30
N GLN A 941 17.40 -7.85 8.22
CA GLN A 941 18.82 -7.69 7.92
C GLN A 941 19.55 -9.05 7.86
N LEU A 942 18.96 -10.10 8.43
CA LEU A 942 19.56 -11.42 8.68
C LEU A 942 18.48 -12.53 8.67
N ASP A 943 18.92 -13.80 8.66
CA ASP A 943 18.09 -14.94 9.08
C ASP A 943 17.92 -14.85 10.62
N LEU A 944 16.70 -14.59 11.10
CA LEU A 944 16.36 -14.19 12.48
C LEU A 944 15.29 -15.08 13.09
#